data_AF-A0A182S5N8-F1
#
_entry.id   AF-A0A182S5N8-F1
#
_cell.length_a   1.000
_cell.length_b   1.000
_cell.length_c   1.000
_cell.angle_alpha   90.00
_cell.angle_beta   90.00
_cell.angle_gamma   90.00
#
_symmetry.space_group_name_H-M   'P 1'
#
loop_
_entity.id
_entity.type
_entity.pdbx_description
1 polymer ?
#
loop_
_entity_poly.entity_id
_entity_poly.type
_entity_poly.pdbx_seq_one_letter_code
_entity_poly.pdbx_strand_id
1 'polypeptide(L)'
;MAANYPANAAAQAAGTQQFLEPTQIGQFRSFVTMLGDAGSKDELKLKAAQELSESFEIITQSSGYQNFLEHAMRVFLKVLQEGEPMFISELNMQQVRKLILEMIHRLPQSELVRPFVKPIVILMIKLLYTENEENVLVCLRIIVDIHKQYRPQFHSEIHDFVAYLKKIFTELPKHMNVMFEPRQPIKVKDLKELNFETLLPDIFTMTPIQLEKKTADGKTTTASYNLIPKGINSLKVLHELPIIVVLLYQIYKQNLHQEVADFIPLVMSTISLQPSLAHKNSPGFNKETYVDFMGAQIKTLTFSAYILRLFPDAVHTHASTMVKGMINLLESCPKEVASSRKELLVASRHILQTEFRNHFVPMIEKLFDDDVLLGKGWTTHENLRPLAYSTLADLVHHIRQQLSLQALSKAVHLFAKNIHDESLPTSIQTMSCKLLLNLVDCIRVKSEVEPVVARDLLITMLRIFTIKFQTISKVQLPQLMQKWYVFCPALFALLSTSLTMFSLRRKAKPSEMGGGTLPGQGDTTARDLLGGCTATDGTVDGSGQKATSIGLPVPTTLNVSEYRSLIKTLVCGVKAVTWNCPSPKSVNANEYTGPTKIFNPSEILIFIDLFHWALEALDIYTINIPGAVMGVGQSIPVQKQTLQMPRTKEEKEVLEHFSGVVS
;
A
#
# COMPACT_ATOMS: atom_id res chain seq x y z
N MET A 1 -0.86 37.84 33.97
CA MET A 1 -1.87 38.43 33.07
C MET A 1 -2.74 37.31 32.56
N ALA A 2 -4.01 37.33 32.98
CA ALA A 2 -5.05 36.40 32.60
C ALA A 2 -5.48 36.63 31.14
N ALA A 3 -5.81 35.56 30.43
CA ALA A 3 -6.62 35.61 29.22
C ALA A 3 -7.55 34.39 29.15
N ASN A 4 -8.80 34.69 29.50
CA ASN A 4 -10.06 33.98 29.31
C ASN A 4 -10.10 32.86 28.24
N TYR A 5 -10.49 31.66 28.69
CA TYR A 5 -11.35 30.76 27.92
C TYR A 5 -12.71 30.65 28.63
N PRO A 6 -13.85 30.74 27.92
CA PRO A 6 -15.14 30.59 28.55
C PRO A 6 -15.35 29.12 28.94
N ALA A 7 -15.65 28.91 30.22
CA ALA A 7 -16.17 27.67 30.75
C ALA A 7 -17.52 27.37 30.09
N ASN A 8 -17.55 26.43 29.15
CA ASN A 8 -18.79 25.85 28.68
C ASN A 8 -19.11 24.65 29.56
N ALA A 9 -20.17 24.82 30.33
CA ALA A 9 -20.64 23.90 31.36
C ALA A 9 -20.83 22.49 30.80
N ALA A 10 -20.46 21.52 31.64
CA ALA A 10 -20.89 20.14 31.55
C ALA A 10 -22.42 20.07 31.60
N ALA A 11 -23.06 20.10 30.43
CA ALA A 11 -24.40 19.57 30.26
C ALA A 11 -24.24 18.08 29.98
N GLN A 12 -24.40 17.27 31.03
CA GLN A 12 -24.70 15.85 30.93
C GLN A 12 -25.88 15.69 29.95
N ALA A 13 -25.59 15.22 28.74
CA ALA A 13 -26.58 14.53 27.94
C ALA A 13 -26.80 13.17 28.61
N ALA A 14 -27.67 13.16 29.62
CA ALA A 14 -28.27 11.95 30.15
C ALA A 14 -28.95 11.23 28.97
N GLY A 15 -28.33 10.17 28.47
CA GLY A 15 -28.96 9.28 27.52
C GLY A 15 -30.24 8.75 28.16
N THR A 16 -31.36 8.96 27.51
CA THR A 16 -32.65 8.39 27.86
C THR A 16 -32.48 6.88 27.92
N GLN A 17 -32.37 6.31 29.13
CA GLN A 17 -32.46 4.87 29.32
C GLN A 17 -33.84 4.43 28.80
N GLN A 18 -33.87 3.72 27.68
CA GLN A 18 -35.09 3.10 27.20
C GLN A 18 -35.52 2.08 28.26
N PHE A 19 -36.60 2.39 28.97
CA PHE A 19 -37.23 1.47 29.92
C PHE A 19 -37.88 0.33 29.11
N LEU A 20 -37.16 -0.78 28.94
CA LEU A 20 -37.78 -2.05 28.61
C LEU A 20 -38.75 -2.42 29.74
N GLU A 21 -39.97 -2.82 29.42
CA GLU A 21 -40.89 -3.33 30.44
C GLU A 21 -40.27 -4.57 31.12
N PRO A 22 -40.47 -4.77 32.44
CA PRO A 22 -39.97 -5.96 33.18
C PRO A 22 -40.36 -7.29 32.51
N THR A 23 -41.52 -7.31 31.85
CA THR A 23 -42.08 -8.41 31.07
C THR A 23 -41.19 -8.82 29.88
N GLN A 24 -40.61 -7.85 29.17
CA GLN A 24 -39.76 -8.10 28.00
C GLN A 24 -38.39 -8.68 28.41
N ILE A 25 -37.80 -8.21 29.51
CA ILE A 25 -36.56 -8.79 30.07
C ILE A 25 -36.79 -10.24 30.53
N GLY A 26 -37.97 -10.53 31.10
CA GLY A 26 -38.38 -11.90 31.44
C GLY A 26 -38.44 -12.81 30.22
N GLN A 27 -38.97 -12.32 29.09
CA GLN A 27 -39.01 -13.05 27.83
C GLN A 27 -37.60 -13.36 27.29
N PHE A 28 -36.69 -12.39 27.28
CA PHE A 28 -35.31 -12.63 26.85
C PHE A 28 -34.58 -13.65 27.73
N ARG A 29 -34.84 -13.68 29.05
CA ARG A 29 -34.31 -14.74 29.93
C ARG A 29 -34.89 -16.12 29.62
N SER A 30 -36.16 -16.18 29.23
CA SER A 30 -36.77 -17.43 28.76
C SER A 30 -36.08 -17.95 27.49
N PHE A 31 -35.79 -17.05 26.54
CA PHE A 31 -35.02 -17.40 25.34
C PHE A 31 -33.62 -17.92 25.69
N VAL A 32 -32.89 -17.24 26.58
CA VAL A 32 -31.59 -17.75 27.08
C VAL A 32 -31.73 -19.16 27.67
N THR A 33 -32.76 -19.40 28.46
CA THR A 33 -33.00 -20.72 29.08
C THR A 33 -33.29 -21.80 28.02
N MET A 34 -34.06 -21.46 26.99
CA MET A 34 -34.37 -22.36 25.86
C MET A 34 -33.12 -22.77 25.08
N LEU A 35 -32.13 -21.88 24.96
CA LEU A 35 -30.86 -22.22 24.30
C LEU A 35 -30.10 -23.33 25.04
N GLY A 36 -30.16 -23.34 26.37
CA GLY A 36 -29.50 -24.34 27.23
C GLY A 36 -30.28 -25.65 27.41
N ASP A 37 -31.52 -25.72 26.95
CA ASP A 37 -32.36 -26.90 27.11
C ASP A 37 -32.08 -27.95 26.03
N ALA A 38 -31.69 -29.17 26.44
CA ALA A 38 -31.41 -30.28 25.53
C ALA A 38 -32.66 -30.81 24.82
N GLY A 39 -33.86 -30.65 25.40
CA GLY A 39 -35.13 -31.13 24.83
C GLY A 39 -35.72 -30.24 23.73
N SER A 40 -35.25 -29.00 23.61
CA SER A 40 -35.77 -28.01 22.67
C SER A 40 -35.25 -28.23 21.25
N LYS A 41 -36.15 -28.11 20.25
CA LYS A 41 -35.81 -28.25 18.82
C LYS A 41 -34.85 -27.17 18.34
N ASP A 42 -33.87 -27.53 17.51
CA ASP A 42 -32.84 -26.62 17.00
C ASP A 42 -33.39 -25.40 16.26
N GLU A 43 -34.50 -25.54 15.54
CA GLU A 43 -35.16 -24.41 14.85
C GLU A 43 -35.70 -23.36 15.84
N LEU A 44 -36.23 -23.80 16.98
CA LEU A 44 -36.72 -22.90 18.03
C LEU A 44 -35.55 -22.19 18.72
N LYS A 45 -34.47 -22.93 18.97
CA LYS A 45 -33.22 -22.34 19.50
C LYS A 45 -32.65 -21.28 18.57
N LEU A 46 -32.66 -21.52 17.26
CA LEU A 46 -32.20 -20.54 16.27
C LEU A 46 -33.04 -19.27 16.30
N LYS A 47 -34.37 -19.39 16.26
CA LYS A 47 -35.27 -18.22 16.35
C LYS A 47 -35.06 -17.44 17.65
N ALA A 48 -34.93 -18.13 18.78
CA ALA A 48 -34.65 -17.52 20.07
C ALA A 48 -33.29 -16.79 20.08
N ALA A 49 -32.24 -17.37 19.49
CA ALA A 49 -30.93 -16.76 19.39
C ALA A 49 -30.91 -15.52 18.47
N GLN A 50 -31.66 -15.55 17.36
CA GLN A 50 -31.80 -14.42 16.43
C GLN A 50 -32.49 -13.24 17.10
N GLU A 51 -33.64 -13.47 17.73
CA GLU A 51 -34.40 -12.43 18.44
C GLU A 51 -33.54 -11.80 19.57
N LEU A 52 -32.81 -12.64 20.30
CA LEU A 52 -31.92 -12.20 21.37
C LEU A 52 -30.75 -11.35 20.82
N SER A 53 -30.20 -11.74 19.68
CA SER A 53 -29.11 -11.06 18.99
C SER A 53 -29.52 -9.69 18.44
N GLU A 54 -30.73 -9.58 17.89
CA GLU A 54 -31.29 -8.33 17.35
C GLU A 54 -31.61 -7.33 18.47
N SER A 55 -32.17 -7.82 19.58
CA SER A 55 -32.51 -6.98 20.75
C SER A 55 -31.33 -6.75 21.70
N PHE A 56 -30.14 -7.26 21.39
CA PHE A 56 -29.02 -7.31 22.34
C PHE A 56 -28.57 -5.93 22.83
N GLU A 57 -28.51 -4.93 21.95
CA GLU A 57 -28.13 -3.56 22.32
C GLU A 57 -29.11 -2.97 23.34
N ILE A 58 -30.41 -3.18 23.13
CA ILE A 58 -31.47 -2.70 24.03
C ILE A 58 -31.35 -3.40 25.40
N ILE A 59 -31.07 -4.70 25.42
CA ILE A 59 -30.87 -5.47 26.66
C ILE A 59 -29.68 -4.92 27.47
N THR A 60 -28.58 -4.57 26.81
CA THR A 60 -27.37 -4.04 27.50
C THR A 60 -27.58 -2.69 28.17
N GLN A 61 -28.54 -1.90 27.69
CA GLN A 61 -28.88 -0.58 28.25
C GLN A 61 -29.95 -0.66 29.35
N SER A 62 -30.52 -1.85 29.58
CA SER A 62 -31.61 -2.05 30.53
C SER A 62 -31.14 -2.10 31.99
N SER A 63 -32.00 -1.70 32.92
CA SER A 63 -31.74 -1.77 34.35
C SER A 63 -31.58 -3.21 34.89
N GLY A 64 -32.14 -4.19 34.17
CA GLY A 64 -32.04 -5.62 34.51
C GLY A 64 -30.83 -6.34 33.93
N TYR A 65 -29.91 -5.63 33.28
CA TYR A 65 -28.79 -6.19 32.52
C TYR A 65 -27.87 -7.10 33.35
N GLN A 66 -27.47 -6.71 34.56
CA GLN A 66 -26.54 -7.51 35.37
C GLN A 66 -27.05 -8.94 35.60
N ASN A 67 -28.30 -9.05 36.06
CA ASN A 67 -28.92 -10.34 36.32
C ASN A 67 -29.15 -11.15 35.03
N PHE A 68 -29.42 -10.46 33.91
CA PHE A 68 -29.48 -11.11 32.59
C PHE A 68 -28.10 -11.64 32.18
N LEU A 69 -27.04 -10.84 32.33
CA LEU A 69 -25.67 -11.17 31.99
C LEU A 69 -25.18 -12.41 32.75
N GLU A 70 -25.41 -12.47 34.06
CA GLU A 70 -25.05 -13.63 34.89
C GLU A 70 -25.70 -14.93 34.38
N HIS A 71 -26.99 -14.88 34.03
CA HIS A 71 -27.71 -16.03 33.49
C HIS A 71 -27.25 -16.38 32.06
N ALA A 72 -27.14 -15.37 31.19
CA ALA A 72 -26.71 -15.52 29.81
C ALA A 72 -25.31 -16.12 29.73
N MET A 73 -24.34 -15.60 30.48
CA MET A 73 -22.96 -16.12 30.47
C MET A 73 -22.90 -17.57 30.96
N ARG A 74 -23.66 -17.93 32.00
CA ARG A 74 -23.73 -19.32 32.46
C ARG A 74 -24.25 -20.25 31.36
N VAL A 75 -25.32 -19.88 30.66
CA VAL A 75 -25.90 -20.73 29.61
C VAL A 75 -25.05 -20.74 28.34
N PHE A 76 -24.58 -19.58 27.88
CA PHE A 76 -23.76 -19.45 26.68
C PHE A 76 -22.48 -20.28 26.78
N LEU A 77 -21.75 -20.16 27.90
CA LEU A 77 -20.54 -20.94 28.11
C LEU A 77 -20.84 -22.44 28.17
N LYS A 78 -21.95 -22.84 28.81
CA LYS A 78 -22.38 -24.24 28.88
C LYS A 78 -22.70 -24.82 27.49
N VAL A 79 -23.51 -24.12 26.70
CA VAL A 79 -23.89 -24.56 25.34
C VAL A 79 -22.67 -24.70 24.45
N LEU A 80 -21.73 -23.75 24.53
CA LEU A 80 -20.50 -23.81 23.75
C LEU A 80 -19.55 -24.93 24.21
N GLN A 81 -19.49 -25.20 25.53
CA GLN A 81 -18.59 -26.21 26.10
C GLN A 81 -19.10 -27.65 25.96
N GLU A 82 -20.41 -27.88 26.09
CA GLU A 82 -21.03 -29.21 26.04
C GLU A 82 -21.55 -29.59 24.65
N GLY A 83 -21.80 -28.61 23.77
CA GLY A 83 -22.30 -28.88 22.42
C GLY A 83 -21.21 -29.36 21.45
N GLU A 84 -21.60 -30.26 20.55
CA GLU A 84 -20.72 -30.78 19.49
C GLU A 84 -20.45 -29.72 18.39
N PRO A 85 -19.24 -29.70 17.80
CA PRO A 85 -18.90 -28.80 16.71
C PRO A 85 -19.62 -29.21 15.42
N MET A 86 -20.18 -28.21 14.74
CA MET A 86 -20.95 -28.40 13.52
C MET A 86 -20.20 -27.83 12.32
N PHE A 87 -20.07 -28.60 11.24
CA PHE A 87 -19.23 -28.22 10.08
C PHE A 87 -20.02 -27.88 8.82
N ILE A 88 -21.36 -28.01 8.84
CA ILE A 88 -22.22 -27.60 7.73
C ILE A 88 -22.87 -26.26 8.06
N SER A 89 -22.70 -25.28 7.17
CA SER A 89 -23.12 -23.89 7.38
C SER A 89 -24.62 -23.72 7.61
N GLU A 90 -25.45 -24.54 6.95
CA GLU A 90 -26.90 -24.42 6.95
C GLU A 90 -27.56 -25.09 8.18
N LEU A 91 -26.78 -25.73 9.06
CA LEU A 91 -27.34 -26.37 10.25
C LEU A 91 -27.69 -25.32 11.31
N ASN A 92 -28.93 -25.39 11.81
CA ASN A 92 -29.46 -24.45 12.81
C ASN A 92 -28.55 -24.34 14.05
N MET A 93 -28.04 -25.47 14.55
CA MET A 93 -27.17 -25.48 15.72
C MET A 93 -25.82 -24.77 15.45
N GLN A 94 -25.29 -24.84 14.22
CA GLN A 94 -24.08 -24.10 13.86
C GLN A 94 -24.33 -22.59 13.92
N GLN A 95 -25.46 -22.13 13.38
CA GLN A 95 -25.85 -20.74 13.42
C GLN A 95 -26.10 -20.25 14.85
N VAL A 96 -26.72 -21.07 15.71
CA VAL A 96 -26.88 -20.76 17.14
C VAL A 96 -25.53 -20.57 17.83
N ARG A 97 -24.57 -21.50 17.63
CA ARG A 97 -23.23 -21.39 18.22
C ARG A 97 -22.53 -20.10 17.79
N LYS A 98 -22.57 -19.78 16.49
CA LYS A 98 -22.01 -18.54 15.94
C LYS A 98 -22.65 -17.29 16.54
N LEU A 99 -23.97 -17.24 16.62
CA LEU A 99 -24.71 -16.11 17.22
C LEU A 99 -24.35 -15.93 18.70
N ILE A 100 -24.18 -17.01 19.46
CA ILE A 100 -23.73 -16.94 20.86
C ILE A 100 -22.34 -16.31 20.95
N LEU A 101 -21.40 -16.71 20.09
CA LEU A 101 -20.05 -16.11 20.03
C LEU A 101 -20.12 -14.63 19.65
N GLU A 102 -20.93 -14.25 18.67
CA GLU A 102 -21.12 -12.85 18.26
C GLU A 102 -21.79 -12.00 19.35
N MET A 103 -22.70 -12.56 20.15
CA MET A 103 -23.24 -11.89 21.33
C MET A 103 -22.19 -11.69 22.42
N ILE A 104 -21.32 -12.67 22.66
CA ILE A 104 -20.17 -12.52 23.58
C ILE A 104 -19.22 -11.43 23.07
N HIS A 105 -18.95 -11.38 21.77
CA HIS A 105 -18.09 -10.36 21.16
C HIS A 105 -18.66 -8.94 21.29
N ARG A 106 -19.99 -8.78 21.24
CA ARG A 106 -20.69 -7.49 21.36
C ARG A 106 -20.91 -7.02 22.81
N LEU A 107 -20.39 -7.72 23.81
CA LEU A 107 -20.55 -7.29 25.20
C LEU A 107 -19.94 -5.89 25.44
N PRO A 108 -20.64 -4.99 26.15
CA PRO A 108 -20.15 -3.65 26.43
C PRO A 108 -18.93 -3.70 27.37
N GLN A 109 -18.05 -2.71 27.22
CA GLN A 109 -16.92 -2.51 28.11
C GLN A 109 -17.42 -2.08 29.49
N SER A 110 -17.59 -3.05 30.38
CA SER A 110 -18.11 -2.84 31.73
C SER A 110 -17.37 -3.69 32.75
N GLU A 111 -17.27 -3.18 33.98
CA GLU A 111 -16.76 -3.93 35.14
C GLU A 111 -17.67 -5.12 35.49
N LEU A 112 -18.94 -5.10 35.09
CA LEU A 112 -19.87 -6.23 35.25
C LEU A 112 -19.40 -7.47 34.46
N VAL A 113 -18.64 -7.30 33.38
CA VAL A 113 -18.14 -8.40 32.54
C VAL A 113 -16.83 -8.99 33.10
N ARG A 114 -16.09 -8.22 33.91
CA ARG A 114 -14.77 -8.60 34.44
C ARG A 114 -14.73 -9.99 35.12
N PRO A 115 -15.73 -10.41 35.92
CA PRO A 115 -15.75 -11.75 36.51
C PRO A 115 -15.77 -12.90 35.49
N PHE A 116 -16.31 -12.66 34.29
CA PHE A 116 -16.46 -13.64 33.22
C PHE A 116 -15.27 -13.68 32.26
N VAL A 117 -14.37 -12.69 32.30
CA VAL A 117 -13.22 -12.57 31.39
C VAL A 117 -12.36 -13.84 31.36
N LYS A 118 -11.94 -14.34 32.52
CA LYS A 118 -11.10 -15.55 32.60
C LYS A 118 -11.82 -16.80 32.05
N PRO A 119 -13.07 -17.11 32.48
CA PRO A 119 -13.86 -18.19 31.88
C PRO A 119 -14.02 -18.08 30.36
N ILE A 120 -14.30 -16.88 29.84
CA ILE A 120 -14.44 -16.65 28.40
C ILE A 120 -13.13 -16.99 27.69
N VAL A 121 -11.99 -16.45 28.13
CA VAL A 121 -10.69 -16.68 27.48
C VAL A 121 -10.33 -18.17 27.44
N ILE A 122 -10.49 -18.88 28.57
CA ILE A 122 -10.21 -20.33 28.65
C ILE A 122 -11.07 -21.10 27.64
N LEU A 123 -12.38 -20.80 27.60
CA LEU A 123 -13.27 -21.47 26.66
C LEU A 123 -12.93 -21.13 25.21
N MET A 124 -12.68 -19.86 24.89
CA MET A 124 -12.33 -19.45 23.53
C MET A 124 -11.09 -20.18 23.04
N ILE A 125 -10.03 -20.28 23.86
CA ILE A 125 -8.81 -21.01 23.52
C ILE A 125 -9.10 -22.49 23.26
N LYS A 126 -9.93 -23.13 24.11
CA LYS A 126 -10.33 -24.53 23.91
C LYS A 126 -11.09 -24.73 22.59
N LEU A 127 -12.00 -23.82 22.26
CA LEU A 127 -12.81 -23.90 21.03
C LEU A 127 -11.96 -23.82 19.75
N LEU A 128 -10.80 -23.16 19.78
CA LEU A 128 -9.89 -23.08 18.62
C LEU A 128 -9.48 -24.46 18.09
N TYR A 129 -9.40 -25.47 18.95
CA TYR A 129 -8.96 -26.82 18.58
C TYR A 129 -10.05 -27.70 17.98
N THR A 130 -11.33 -27.39 18.23
CA THR A 130 -12.46 -28.27 17.91
C THR A 130 -13.42 -27.66 16.90
N GLU A 131 -13.58 -26.33 16.91
CA GLU A 131 -14.57 -25.63 16.10
C GLU A 131 -14.16 -25.46 14.61
N ASN A 132 -15.15 -25.08 13.81
CA ASN A 132 -15.01 -24.71 12.40
C ASN A 132 -14.43 -23.30 12.21
N GLU A 133 -14.01 -22.99 10.98
CA GLU A 133 -13.44 -21.69 10.58
C GLU A 133 -14.27 -20.49 11.05
N GLU A 134 -15.59 -20.47 10.82
CA GLU A 134 -16.41 -19.28 11.13
C GLU A 134 -16.44 -18.97 12.62
N ASN A 135 -16.64 -19.99 13.45
CA ASN A 135 -16.70 -19.85 14.90
C ASN A 135 -15.32 -19.46 15.46
N VAL A 136 -14.25 -20.06 14.93
CA VAL A 136 -12.87 -19.76 15.34
C VAL A 136 -12.50 -18.30 15.03
N LEU A 137 -12.90 -17.75 13.89
CA LEU A 137 -12.64 -16.34 13.56
C LEU A 137 -13.29 -15.39 14.58
N VAL A 138 -14.50 -15.69 15.06
CA VAL A 138 -15.14 -14.90 16.12
C VAL A 138 -14.43 -15.10 17.46
N CYS A 139 -14.03 -16.33 17.80
CA CYS A 139 -13.26 -16.61 19.02
C CYS A 139 -11.94 -15.81 19.06
N LEU A 140 -11.23 -15.72 17.94
CA LEU A 140 -10.00 -14.92 17.84
C LEU A 140 -10.26 -13.43 18.06
N ARG A 141 -11.35 -12.87 17.52
CA ARG A 141 -11.75 -11.47 17.77
C ARG A 141 -12.07 -11.21 19.25
N ILE A 142 -12.81 -12.13 19.89
CA ILE A 142 -13.10 -12.07 21.33
C ILE A 142 -11.80 -12.08 22.13
N ILE A 143 -10.86 -12.98 21.81
CA ILE A 143 -9.54 -13.05 22.46
C ILE A 143 -8.81 -11.71 22.32
N VAL A 144 -8.73 -11.14 21.11
CA VAL A 144 -8.07 -9.85 20.86
C VAL A 144 -8.68 -8.73 21.71
N ASP A 145 -9.99 -8.58 21.67
CA ASP A 145 -10.67 -7.45 22.29
C ASP A 145 -10.63 -7.56 23.82
N ILE A 146 -10.82 -8.75 24.40
CA ILE A 146 -10.70 -8.97 25.84
C ILE A 146 -9.28 -8.65 26.33
N HIS A 147 -8.24 -9.11 25.61
CA HIS A 147 -6.86 -8.86 26.01
C HIS A 147 -6.49 -7.37 25.89
N LYS A 148 -7.00 -6.66 24.88
CA LYS A 148 -6.82 -5.21 24.73
C LYS A 148 -7.50 -4.42 25.84
N GLN A 149 -8.74 -4.78 26.18
CA GLN A 149 -9.58 -4.01 27.10
C GLN A 149 -9.25 -4.29 28.56
N TYR A 150 -9.19 -5.57 28.94
CA TYR A 150 -9.13 -5.96 30.35
C TYR A 150 -7.72 -6.32 30.83
N ARG A 151 -6.80 -6.63 29.90
CA ARG A 151 -5.43 -7.11 30.19
C ARG A 151 -5.39 -8.14 31.34
N PRO A 152 -6.02 -9.31 31.14
CA PRO A 152 -6.10 -10.32 32.19
C PRO A 152 -4.70 -10.76 32.65
N GLN A 153 -4.60 -11.30 33.86
CA GLN A 153 -3.33 -11.88 34.32
C GLN A 153 -2.96 -13.10 33.48
N PHE A 154 -1.66 -13.37 33.38
CA PHE A 154 -1.16 -14.52 32.64
C PHE A 154 -1.69 -15.84 33.23
N HIS A 155 -2.05 -16.78 32.37
CA HIS A 155 -2.53 -18.12 32.73
C HIS A 155 -1.98 -19.17 31.76
N SER A 156 -1.99 -20.45 32.16
CA SER A 156 -1.34 -21.55 31.42
C SER A 156 -1.93 -21.78 30.04
N GLU A 157 -3.23 -21.55 29.84
CA GLU A 157 -3.90 -21.76 28.56
C GLU A 157 -3.40 -20.80 27.47
N ILE A 158 -2.77 -19.67 27.84
CA ILE A 158 -2.09 -18.79 26.87
C ILE A 158 -0.87 -19.52 26.27
N HIS A 159 -0.17 -20.32 27.08
CA HIS A 159 0.92 -21.17 26.59
C HIS A 159 0.38 -22.24 25.63
N ASP A 160 -0.71 -22.90 25.98
CA ASP A 160 -1.38 -23.86 25.09
C ASP A 160 -1.79 -23.21 23.76
N PHE A 161 -2.31 -21.98 23.80
CA PHE A 161 -2.61 -21.23 22.59
C PHE A 161 -1.36 -21.00 21.73
N VAL A 162 -0.23 -20.57 22.31
CA VAL A 162 1.00 -20.36 21.54
C VAL A 162 1.55 -21.68 20.99
N ALA A 163 1.44 -22.78 21.75
CA ALA A 163 1.78 -24.13 21.29
C ALA A 163 0.90 -24.57 20.10
N TYR A 164 -0.40 -24.25 20.12
CA TYR A 164 -1.30 -24.45 19.00
C TYR A 164 -0.85 -23.71 17.74
N LEU A 165 -0.44 -22.45 17.87
CA LEU A 165 0.08 -21.68 16.75
C LEU A 165 1.36 -22.32 16.17
N LYS A 166 2.30 -22.71 17.04
CA LYS A 166 3.51 -23.44 16.62
C LYS A 166 3.15 -24.69 15.81
N LYS A 167 2.14 -25.45 16.24
CA LYS A 167 1.66 -26.64 15.53
C LYS A 167 1.14 -26.30 14.12
N ILE A 168 0.27 -25.29 13.98
CA ILE A 168 -0.27 -24.88 12.66
C ILE A 168 0.86 -24.55 11.68
N PHE A 169 1.81 -23.71 12.09
CA PHE A 169 2.91 -23.30 11.21
C PHE A 169 3.89 -24.45 10.90
N THR A 170 4.03 -25.43 11.81
CA THR A 170 4.87 -26.62 11.60
C THR A 170 4.21 -27.62 10.64
N GLU A 171 2.88 -27.75 10.68
CA GLU A 171 2.13 -28.69 9.83
C GLU A 171 1.83 -28.12 8.44
N LEU A 172 1.75 -26.79 8.30
CA LEU A 172 1.43 -26.10 7.05
C LEU A 172 2.23 -26.59 5.82
N PRO A 173 3.57 -26.78 5.87
CA PRO A 173 4.33 -27.29 4.73
C PRO A 173 3.86 -28.68 4.26
N LYS A 174 3.38 -29.53 5.18
CA LYS A 174 2.95 -30.90 4.88
C LYS A 174 1.63 -30.90 4.09
N HIS A 175 0.78 -29.92 4.34
CA HIS A 175 -0.52 -29.78 3.68
C HIS A 175 -0.43 -29.15 2.29
N MET A 176 0.73 -28.63 1.88
CA MET A 176 0.88 -27.89 0.61
C MET A 176 0.47 -28.68 -0.63
N ASN A 177 0.75 -29.99 -0.68
CA ASN A 177 0.38 -30.80 -1.84
C ASN A 177 -1.15 -30.97 -1.92
N VAL A 178 -1.77 -31.39 -0.82
CA VAL A 178 -3.22 -31.65 -0.72
C VAL A 178 -4.05 -30.36 -0.91
N MET A 179 -3.51 -29.22 -0.50
CA MET A 179 -4.20 -27.93 -0.57
C MET A 179 -4.39 -27.44 -2.02
N PHE A 180 -3.46 -27.76 -2.92
CA PHE A 180 -3.49 -27.30 -4.31
C PHE A 180 -3.88 -28.38 -5.33
N GLU A 181 -4.15 -29.60 -4.88
CA GLU A 181 -4.69 -30.65 -5.74
C GLU A 181 -6.13 -30.34 -6.16
N PRO A 182 -6.49 -30.52 -7.45
CA PRO A 182 -7.86 -30.34 -7.93
C PRO A 182 -8.80 -31.32 -7.23
N ARG A 183 -9.85 -30.82 -6.61
CA ARG A 183 -10.82 -31.66 -5.89
C ARG A 183 -12.04 -31.96 -6.73
N GLN A 184 -12.50 -33.20 -6.64
CA GLN A 184 -13.80 -33.56 -7.18
C GLN A 184 -14.92 -33.03 -6.27
N PRO A 185 -16.05 -32.59 -6.84
CA PRO A 185 -17.20 -32.14 -6.07
C PRO A 185 -17.74 -33.31 -5.22
N ILE A 186 -17.97 -33.06 -3.93
CA ILE A 186 -18.53 -34.05 -3.00
C ILE A 186 -20.02 -34.21 -3.32
N LYS A 187 -20.41 -35.41 -3.76
CA LYS A 187 -21.80 -35.77 -4.05
C LYS A 187 -22.26 -36.88 -3.12
N VAL A 188 -23.32 -36.62 -2.35
CA VAL A 188 -23.89 -37.58 -1.39
C VAL A 188 -25.41 -37.66 -1.53
N LYS A 189 -26.01 -38.77 -1.10
CA LYS A 189 -27.47 -38.97 -1.14
C LYS A 189 -28.12 -38.53 0.18
N ASP A 190 -27.39 -38.67 1.29
CA ASP A 190 -27.78 -38.16 2.61
C ASP A 190 -26.56 -37.48 3.27
N LEU A 191 -26.81 -36.40 4.02
CA LEU A 191 -25.79 -35.72 4.83
C LEU A 191 -25.20 -36.64 5.91
N LYS A 192 -25.94 -37.67 6.34
CA LYS A 192 -25.46 -38.68 7.30
C LYS A 192 -24.40 -39.64 6.74
N GLU A 193 -24.27 -39.72 5.41
CA GLU A 193 -23.24 -40.55 4.76
C GLU A 193 -21.85 -39.88 4.81
N LEU A 194 -21.76 -38.62 5.22
CA LEU A 194 -20.51 -37.88 5.30
C LEU A 194 -19.68 -38.35 6.51
N ASN A 195 -18.50 -38.93 6.23
CA ASN A 195 -17.51 -39.19 7.26
C ASN A 195 -16.60 -37.97 7.45
N PHE A 196 -16.94 -37.14 8.44
CA PHE A 196 -16.20 -35.94 8.78
C PHE A 196 -14.76 -36.21 9.25
N GLU A 197 -14.49 -37.33 9.90
CA GLU A 197 -13.12 -37.66 10.36
C GLU A 197 -12.15 -37.85 9.20
N THR A 198 -12.63 -38.41 8.09
CA THR A 198 -11.82 -38.59 6.87
C THR A 198 -11.80 -37.36 5.96
N LEU A 199 -12.88 -36.57 5.95
CA LEU A 199 -13.01 -35.45 5.00
C LEU A 199 -12.40 -34.16 5.53
N LEU A 200 -12.57 -33.84 6.81
CA LEU A 200 -12.12 -32.57 7.39
C LEU A 200 -10.60 -32.34 7.38
N PRO A 201 -9.73 -33.35 7.59
CA PRO A 201 -8.27 -33.15 7.56
C PRO A 201 -7.78 -32.54 6.25
N ASP A 202 -8.44 -32.89 5.14
CA ASP A 202 -8.06 -32.43 3.82
C ASP A 202 -8.75 -31.12 3.44
N ILE A 203 -9.72 -30.59 4.20
CA ILE A 203 -10.46 -29.37 3.80
C ILE A 203 -9.83 -28.10 4.40
N PHE A 204 -9.43 -27.18 3.52
CA PHE A 204 -8.77 -25.91 3.88
C PHE A 204 -9.62 -24.66 3.56
N THR A 205 -10.61 -24.79 2.67
CA THR A 205 -11.55 -23.74 2.28
C THR A 205 -12.98 -24.27 2.26
N MET A 206 -13.97 -23.38 2.33
CA MET A 206 -15.38 -23.78 2.21
C MET A 206 -15.61 -24.57 0.92
N THR A 207 -16.18 -25.76 1.05
CA THR A 207 -16.36 -26.69 -0.06
C THR A 207 -17.85 -27.02 -0.23
N PRO A 208 -18.44 -26.82 -1.42
CA PRO A 208 -19.83 -27.15 -1.64
C PRO A 208 -20.05 -28.67 -1.70
N ILE A 209 -21.07 -29.14 -1.01
CA ILE A 209 -21.60 -30.51 -1.05
C ILE A 209 -22.88 -30.50 -1.88
N GLN A 210 -22.97 -31.37 -2.87
CA GLN A 210 -24.18 -31.56 -3.67
C GLN A 210 -24.96 -32.78 -3.14
N LEU A 211 -26.16 -32.51 -2.63
CA LEU A 211 -27.10 -33.52 -2.15
C LEU A 211 -28.09 -33.88 -3.28
N GLU A 212 -28.10 -35.13 -3.72
CA GLU A 212 -29.05 -35.60 -4.74
C GLU A 212 -30.37 -36.03 -4.10
N LYS A 213 -31.41 -35.19 -4.18
CA LYS A 213 -32.78 -35.56 -3.80
C LYS A 213 -33.55 -36.05 -5.02
N LYS A 214 -34.05 -37.29 -4.96
CA LYS A 214 -35.07 -37.77 -5.92
C LYS A 214 -36.43 -37.20 -5.52
N THR A 215 -37.03 -36.38 -6.39
CA THR A 215 -38.43 -35.97 -6.23
C THR A 215 -39.38 -37.09 -6.70
N ALA A 216 -40.63 -37.06 -6.23
CA ALA A 216 -41.65 -38.07 -6.52
C ALA A 216 -41.94 -38.27 -8.02
N ASP A 217 -41.64 -37.26 -8.87
CA ASP A 217 -41.76 -37.32 -10.33
C ASP A 217 -40.54 -37.92 -11.06
N GLY A 218 -39.59 -38.53 -10.34
CA GLY A 218 -38.39 -39.14 -10.92
C GLY A 218 -37.31 -38.13 -11.37
N LYS A 219 -37.52 -36.83 -11.17
CA LYS A 219 -36.53 -35.78 -11.44
C LYS A 219 -35.54 -35.66 -10.26
N THR A 220 -34.24 -35.65 -10.55
CA THR A 220 -33.19 -35.49 -9.53
C THR A 220 -32.97 -33.99 -9.30
N THR A 221 -33.28 -33.50 -8.11
CA THR A 221 -33.04 -32.12 -7.70
C THR A 221 -31.82 -32.10 -6.79
N THR A 222 -30.79 -31.31 -7.15
CA THR A 222 -29.58 -31.17 -6.36
C THR A 222 -29.71 -30.01 -5.37
N ALA A 223 -29.68 -30.27 -4.07
CA ALA A 223 -29.54 -29.25 -3.03
C ALA A 223 -28.05 -29.03 -2.74
N SER A 224 -27.61 -27.77 -2.59
CA SER A 224 -26.21 -27.45 -2.26
C SER A 224 -26.09 -27.09 -0.78
N TYR A 225 -25.12 -27.67 -0.09
CA TYR A 225 -24.72 -27.35 1.29
C TYR A 225 -23.26 -26.93 1.31
N ASN A 226 -22.82 -26.19 2.33
CA ASN A 226 -21.44 -25.75 2.43
C ASN A 226 -20.72 -26.41 3.61
N LEU A 227 -19.67 -27.16 3.31
CA LEU A 227 -18.77 -27.75 4.30
C LEU A 227 -17.69 -26.74 4.68
N ILE A 228 -17.65 -26.40 5.97
CA ILE A 228 -16.71 -25.46 6.55
C ILE A 228 -15.47 -26.24 7.03
N PRO A 229 -14.24 -25.79 6.70
CA PRO A 229 -13.02 -26.40 7.22
C PRO A 229 -12.96 -26.31 8.75
N LYS A 230 -12.19 -27.21 9.35
CA LYS A 230 -11.79 -27.09 10.75
C LYS A 230 -10.89 -25.86 10.91
N GLY A 231 -11.04 -25.12 12.01
CA GLY A 231 -10.30 -23.87 12.22
C GLY A 231 -8.78 -24.01 12.12
N ILE A 232 -8.22 -25.15 12.53
CA ILE A 232 -6.78 -25.45 12.44
C ILE A 232 -6.23 -25.51 11.01
N ASN A 233 -7.09 -25.89 10.05
CA ASN A 233 -6.74 -26.01 8.63
C ASN A 233 -7.11 -24.74 7.84
N SER A 234 -7.83 -23.80 8.44
CA SER A 234 -8.30 -22.61 7.73
C SER A 234 -7.15 -21.63 7.46
N LEU A 235 -7.01 -21.27 6.18
CA LEU A 235 -6.09 -20.21 5.77
C LEU A 235 -6.53 -18.83 6.25
N LYS A 236 -7.84 -18.58 6.39
CA LYS A 236 -8.37 -17.31 6.90
C LYS A 236 -8.06 -17.14 8.39
N VAL A 237 -8.16 -18.22 9.16
CA VAL A 237 -7.72 -18.23 10.57
C VAL A 237 -6.24 -17.85 10.65
N LEU A 238 -5.40 -18.42 9.77
CA LEU A 238 -3.97 -18.11 9.69
C LEU A 238 -3.67 -16.63 9.41
N HIS A 239 -4.58 -15.86 8.79
CA HIS A 239 -4.40 -14.41 8.57
C HIS A 239 -4.39 -13.62 9.88
N GLU A 240 -5.18 -14.05 10.87
CA GLU A 240 -5.39 -13.34 12.13
C GLU A 240 -4.38 -13.73 13.21
N LEU A 241 -3.73 -14.90 13.10
CA LEU A 241 -2.80 -15.38 14.13
C LEU A 241 -1.62 -14.43 14.39
N PRO A 242 -0.93 -13.87 13.38
CA PRO A 242 0.27 -13.08 13.62
C PRO A 242 0.01 -11.80 14.43
N ILE A 243 -1.12 -11.12 14.23
CA ILE A 243 -1.47 -9.92 15.00
C ILE A 243 -1.78 -10.26 16.47
N ILE A 244 -2.34 -11.44 16.72
CA ILE A 244 -2.65 -11.92 18.08
C ILE A 244 -1.36 -12.24 18.83
N VAL A 245 -0.38 -12.88 18.19
CA VAL A 245 0.93 -13.14 18.79
C VAL A 245 1.61 -11.84 19.21
N VAL A 246 1.57 -10.82 18.35
CA VAL A 246 2.10 -9.49 18.70
C VAL A 246 1.40 -8.90 19.92
N LEU A 247 0.08 -8.94 19.96
CA LEU A 247 -0.70 -8.43 21.09
C LEU A 247 -0.37 -9.17 22.40
N LEU A 248 -0.36 -10.50 22.38
CA LEU A 248 -0.06 -11.31 23.55
C LEU A 248 1.38 -11.07 24.03
N TYR A 249 2.34 -10.97 23.11
CA TYR A 249 3.73 -10.65 23.46
C TYR A 249 3.87 -9.26 24.07
N GLN A 250 3.11 -8.26 23.60
CA GLN A 250 3.11 -6.91 24.17
C GLN A 250 2.58 -6.89 25.62
N ILE A 251 1.67 -7.79 25.98
CA ILE A 251 1.09 -7.87 27.32
C ILE A 251 1.94 -8.76 28.25
N TYR A 252 2.40 -9.92 27.77
CA TYR A 252 3.06 -10.95 28.57
C TYR A 252 4.54 -11.17 28.18
N LYS A 253 5.27 -10.08 27.94
CA LYS A 253 6.63 -10.11 27.40
C LYS A 253 7.57 -11.10 28.11
N GLN A 254 7.56 -11.13 29.44
CA GLN A 254 8.45 -12.00 30.22
C GLN A 254 8.14 -13.50 30.04
N ASN A 255 6.86 -13.86 29.89
CA ASN A 255 6.43 -15.25 29.80
C ASN A 255 6.53 -15.80 28.37
N LEU A 256 6.42 -14.95 27.34
CA LEU A 256 6.35 -15.38 25.94
C LEU A 256 7.62 -15.12 25.12
N HIS A 257 8.67 -14.54 25.72
CA HIS A 257 9.89 -14.18 24.99
C HIS A 257 10.55 -15.37 24.29
N GLN A 258 10.75 -16.48 25.00
CA GLN A 258 11.35 -17.68 24.41
C GLN A 258 10.42 -18.33 23.37
N GLU A 259 9.13 -18.39 23.66
CA GLU A 259 8.15 -19.00 22.76
C GLU A 259 8.07 -18.28 21.40
N VAL A 260 8.16 -16.95 21.40
CA VAL A 260 8.20 -16.14 20.17
C VAL A 260 9.54 -16.30 19.44
N ALA A 261 10.66 -16.44 20.15
CA ALA A 261 11.96 -16.69 19.52
C ALA A 261 11.97 -18.01 18.74
N ASP A 262 11.39 -19.08 19.30
CA ASP A 262 11.26 -20.38 18.62
C ASP A 262 10.34 -20.34 17.39
N PHE A 263 9.50 -19.31 17.28
CA PHE A 263 8.57 -19.13 16.16
C PHE A 263 9.25 -18.53 14.93
N ILE A 264 10.42 -17.90 15.09
CA ILE A 264 11.14 -17.20 14.02
C ILE A 264 11.47 -18.14 12.84
N PRO A 265 12.06 -19.34 13.04
CA PRO A 265 12.36 -20.22 11.91
C PRO A 265 11.10 -20.68 11.14
N LEU A 266 9.99 -20.90 11.85
CA LEU A 266 8.71 -21.30 11.26
C LEU A 266 8.12 -20.20 10.37
N VAL A 267 8.19 -18.94 10.82
CA VAL A 267 7.80 -17.75 10.04
C VAL A 267 8.62 -17.65 8.76
N MET A 268 9.95 -17.81 8.85
CA MET A 268 10.84 -17.70 7.68
C MET A 268 10.61 -18.81 6.66
N SER A 269 10.38 -20.04 7.14
CA SER A 269 9.99 -21.17 6.30
C SER A 269 8.67 -20.87 5.58
N THR A 270 7.66 -20.41 6.31
CA THR A 270 6.31 -20.14 5.77
C THR A 270 6.30 -19.05 4.70
N ILE A 271 7.06 -17.97 4.87
CA ILE A 271 7.19 -16.89 3.87
C ILE A 271 7.81 -17.41 2.56
N SER A 272 8.65 -18.44 2.64
CA SER A 272 9.35 -19.00 1.49
C SER A 272 8.60 -20.14 0.80
N LEU A 273 7.52 -20.63 1.39
CA LEU A 273 6.69 -21.68 0.79
C LEU A 273 6.12 -21.21 -0.54
N GLN A 274 6.14 -22.09 -1.53
CA GLN A 274 5.56 -21.85 -2.84
C GLN A 274 4.89 -23.15 -3.33
N PRO A 275 3.73 -23.05 -4.00
CA PRO A 275 3.19 -24.18 -4.72
C PRO A 275 4.14 -24.61 -5.84
N SER A 276 4.19 -25.91 -6.12
CA SER A 276 4.97 -26.45 -7.24
C SER A 276 4.52 -25.83 -8.58
N LEU A 277 5.45 -25.66 -9.52
CA LEU A 277 5.13 -25.14 -10.86
C LEU A 277 4.10 -26.04 -11.58
N ALA A 278 4.13 -27.35 -11.33
CA ALA A 278 3.18 -28.30 -11.88
C ALA A 278 1.74 -28.01 -11.43
N HIS A 279 1.53 -27.69 -10.15
CA HIS A 279 0.21 -27.33 -9.63
C HIS A 279 -0.27 -25.99 -10.18
N LYS A 280 0.60 -24.97 -10.25
CA LYS A 280 0.24 -23.64 -10.78
C LYS A 280 -0.20 -23.68 -12.24
N ASN A 281 0.34 -24.59 -13.04
CA ASN A 281 0.02 -24.74 -14.46
C ASN A 281 -1.19 -25.68 -14.71
N SER A 282 -1.72 -26.32 -13.66
CA SER A 282 -2.85 -27.22 -13.82
C SER A 282 -4.15 -26.45 -14.10
N PRO A 283 -5.00 -26.92 -15.04
CA PRO A 283 -6.27 -26.25 -15.36
C PRO A 283 -7.28 -26.28 -14.21
N GLY A 284 -7.08 -27.16 -13.22
CA GLY A 284 -7.88 -27.28 -12.00
C GLY A 284 -7.30 -26.57 -10.78
N PHE A 285 -6.31 -25.68 -10.95
CA PHE A 285 -5.68 -24.96 -9.85
C PHE A 285 -6.70 -24.06 -9.12
N ASN A 286 -6.89 -24.31 -7.82
CA ASN A 286 -7.80 -23.51 -7.02
C ASN A 286 -7.18 -22.13 -6.71
N LYS A 287 -7.55 -21.14 -7.54
CA LYS A 287 -7.07 -19.76 -7.41
C LYS A 287 -7.53 -19.10 -6.13
N GLU A 288 -8.72 -19.44 -5.61
CA GLU A 288 -9.26 -18.85 -4.38
C GLU A 288 -8.42 -19.28 -3.17
N THR A 289 -8.15 -20.58 -3.05
CA THR A 289 -7.26 -21.11 -2.01
C THR A 289 -5.85 -20.52 -2.11
N TYR A 290 -5.35 -20.28 -3.33
CA TYR A 290 -4.06 -19.61 -3.51
C TYR A 290 -4.05 -18.15 -3.07
N VAL A 291 -5.14 -17.40 -3.33
CA VAL A 291 -5.29 -16.02 -2.84
C VAL A 291 -5.28 -16.00 -1.31
N ASP A 292 -6.04 -16.88 -0.66
CA ASP A 292 -6.07 -16.99 0.80
C ASP A 292 -4.71 -17.40 1.35
N PHE A 293 -4.02 -18.34 0.72
CA PHE A 293 -2.68 -18.75 1.13
C PHE A 293 -1.67 -17.60 1.02
N MET A 294 -1.67 -16.87 -0.10
CA MET A 294 -0.84 -15.68 -0.28
C MET A 294 -1.16 -14.61 0.76
N GLY A 295 -2.45 -14.41 1.08
CA GLY A 295 -2.87 -13.52 2.16
C GLY A 295 -2.23 -13.89 3.49
N ALA A 296 -2.22 -15.18 3.84
CA ALA A 296 -1.58 -15.68 5.06
C ALA A 296 -0.07 -15.41 5.09
N GLN A 297 0.60 -15.63 3.96
CA GLN A 297 2.03 -15.33 3.82
C GLN A 297 2.33 -13.83 3.97
N ILE A 298 1.49 -12.96 3.41
CA ILE A 298 1.64 -11.50 3.53
C ILE A 298 1.45 -11.03 4.98
N LYS A 299 0.45 -11.58 5.70
CA LYS A 299 0.27 -11.29 7.14
C LYS A 299 1.44 -11.80 7.97
N THR A 300 1.96 -12.99 7.65
CA THR A 300 3.17 -13.57 8.27
C THR A 300 4.41 -12.71 8.01
N LEU A 301 4.57 -12.19 6.79
CA LEU A 301 5.64 -11.24 6.44
C LEU A 301 5.49 -9.92 7.22
N THR A 302 4.27 -9.39 7.34
CA THR A 302 3.99 -8.19 8.15
C THR A 302 4.41 -8.40 9.61
N PHE A 303 4.13 -9.57 10.16
CA PHE A 303 4.58 -9.96 11.49
C PHE A 303 6.10 -10.11 11.61
N SER A 304 6.76 -10.66 10.58
CA SER A 304 8.23 -10.72 10.57
C SER A 304 8.88 -9.33 10.65
N ALA A 305 8.25 -8.29 10.09
CA ALA A 305 8.73 -6.91 10.20
C ALA A 305 8.71 -6.40 11.66
N TYR A 306 7.76 -6.86 12.47
CA TYR A 306 7.71 -6.58 13.90
C TYR A 306 8.77 -7.39 14.67
N ILE A 307 8.90 -8.70 14.40
CA ILE A 307 9.92 -9.57 15.00
C ILE A 307 11.33 -9.03 14.74
N LEU A 308 11.59 -8.57 13.52
CA LEU A 308 12.89 -8.04 13.10
C LEU A 308 13.40 -6.91 14.00
N ARG A 309 12.50 -6.11 14.58
CA ARG A 309 12.86 -5.05 15.55
C ARG A 309 13.10 -5.57 16.96
N LEU A 310 12.51 -6.71 17.31
CA LEU A 310 12.59 -7.30 18.65
C LEU A 310 13.77 -8.27 18.80
N PHE A 311 14.04 -9.06 17.75
CA PHE A 311 15.02 -10.14 17.73
C PHE A 311 15.91 -10.04 16.48
N PRO A 312 16.70 -8.96 16.33
CA PRO A 312 17.47 -8.73 15.11
C PRO A 312 18.43 -9.89 14.81
N ASP A 313 19.20 -10.36 15.80
CA ASP A 313 20.22 -11.40 15.62
C ASP A 313 19.64 -12.74 15.16
N ALA A 314 18.51 -13.15 15.74
CA ALA A 314 17.83 -14.39 15.37
C ALA A 314 17.29 -14.34 13.94
N VAL A 315 16.75 -13.19 13.51
CA VAL A 315 16.25 -13.00 12.13
C VAL A 315 17.39 -12.95 11.13
N HIS A 316 18.53 -12.32 11.48
CA HIS A 316 19.70 -12.24 10.61
C HIS A 316 20.24 -13.62 10.22
N THR A 317 20.14 -14.62 11.09
CA THR A 317 20.54 -16.02 10.80
C THR A 317 19.76 -16.62 9.62
N HIS A 318 18.53 -16.16 9.37
CA HIS A 318 17.65 -16.63 8.30
C HIS A 318 17.41 -15.60 7.19
N ALA A 319 18.26 -14.56 7.10
CA ALA A 319 18.02 -13.42 6.23
C ALA A 319 17.85 -13.81 4.75
N SER A 320 18.73 -14.67 4.22
CA SER A 320 18.68 -15.08 2.80
C SER A 320 17.34 -15.72 2.42
N THR A 321 16.76 -16.52 3.31
CA THR A 321 15.47 -17.19 3.10
C THR A 321 14.35 -16.17 3.06
N MET A 322 14.34 -15.23 4.01
CA MET A 322 13.34 -14.15 4.08
C MET A 322 13.37 -13.24 2.85
N VAL A 323 14.56 -12.79 2.43
CA VAL A 323 14.72 -11.93 1.24
C VAL A 323 14.22 -12.65 -0.01
N LYS A 324 14.61 -13.92 -0.21
CA LYS A 324 14.12 -14.73 -1.35
C LYS A 324 12.61 -14.94 -1.30
N GLY A 325 12.05 -15.25 -0.13
CA GLY A 325 10.61 -15.39 0.07
C GLY A 325 9.85 -14.11 -0.27
N MET A 326 10.31 -12.95 0.22
CA MET A 326 9.69 -11.66 -0.07
C MET A 326 9.69 -11.32 -1.57
N ILE A 327 10.81 -11.53 -2.26
CA ILE A 327 10.90 -11.30 -3.72
C ILE A 327 9.97 -12.26 -4.47
N ASN A 328 9.93 -13.54 -4.08
CA ASN A 328 9.02 -14.50 -4.68
C ASN A 328 7.55 -14.09 -4.51
N LEU A 329 7.15 -13.59 -3.32
CA LEU A 329 5.80 -13.08 -3.08
C LEU A 329 5.48 -11.87 -3.98
N LEU A 330 6.46 -11.01 -4.24
CA LEU A 330 6.32 -9.90 -5.19
C LEU A 330 6.21 -10.39 -6.64
N GLU A 331 6.93 -11.44 -7.03
CA GLU A 331 6.80 -12.02 -8.37
C GLU A 331 5.49 -12.82 -8.55
N SER A 332 5.00 -13.49 -7.50
CA SER A 332 3.91 -14.47 -7.57
C SER A 332 2.53 -13.95 -7.15
N CYS A 333 2.43 -12.66 -6.80
CA CYS A 333 1.17 -12.05 -6.37
C CYS A 333 0.14 -12.03 -7.51
N PRO A 334 -1.09 -12.53 -7.29
CA PRO A 334 -2.15 -12.47 -8.29
C PRO A 334 -2.53 -11.03 -8.62
N LYS A 335 -2.83 -10.77 -9.89
CA LYS A 335 -3.17 -9.43 -10.41
C LYS A 335 -4.61 -9.01 -10.07
N GLU A 336 -5.44 -9.97 -9.72
CA GLU A 336 -6.87 -9.83 -9.42
C GLU A 336 -7.11 -9.13 -8.07
N VAL A 337 -6.18 -9.26 -7.12
CA VAL A 337 -6.36 -8.81 -5.74
C VAL A 337 -5.40 -7.66 -5.40
N ALA A 338 -5.80 -6.43 -5.76
CA ALA A 338 -5.01 -5.22 -5.53
C ALA A 338 -4.74 -4.93 -4.04
N SER A 339 -5.65 -5.31 -3.15
CA SER A 339 -5.50 -5.12 -1.70
C SER A 339 -4.32 -5.93 -1.13
N SER A 340 -4.16 -7.19 -1.53
CA SER A 340 -3.03 -8.04 -1.10
C SER A 340 -1.70 -7.45 -1.53
N ARG A 341 -1.60 -6.91 -2.77
CA ARG A 341 -0.38 -6.24 -3.24
C ARG A 341 -0.04 -5.01 -2.39
N LYS A 342 -1.05 -4.21 -2.04
CA LYS A 342 -0.87 -3.04 -1.17
C LYS A 342 -0.31 -3.45 0.18
N GLU A 343 -0.89 -4.46 0.83
CA GLU A 343 -0.40 -4.96 2.11
C GLU A 343 1.04 -5.50 2.02
N LEU A 344 1.35 -6.24 0.94
CA LEU A 344 2.70 -6.74 0.68
C LEU A 344 3.72 -5.61 0.53
N LEU A 345 3.39 -4.53 -0.20
CA LEU A 345 4.27 -3.37 -0.34
C LEU A 345 4.46 -2.62 0.99
N VAL A 346 3.41 -2.49 1.80
CA VAL A 346 3.51 -1.89 3.13
C VAL A 346 4.42 -2.73 4.05
N ALA A 347 4.25 -4.05 4.06
CA ALA A 347 5.11 -4.95 4.83
C ALA A 347 6.57 -4.87 4.36
N SER A 348 6.79 -4.91 3.05
CA SER A 348 8.13 -4.76 2.44
C SER A 348 8.77 -3.43 2.83
N ARG A 349 8.01 -2.33 2.80
CA ARG A 349 8.49 -1.00 3.23
C ARG A 349 8.99 -1.02 4.67
N HIS A 350 8.22 -1.61 5.59
CA HIS A 350 8.63 -1.67 7.00
C HIS A 350 9.91 -2.48 7.23
N ILE A 351 10.12 -3.54 6.46
CA ILE A 351 11.35 -4.35 6.52
C ILE A 351 12.53 -3.54 5.95
N LEU A 352 12.36 -2.93 4.77
CA LEU A 352 13.39 -2.18 4.05
C LEU A 352 13.82 -0.88 4.77
N GLN A 353 12.98 -0.35 5.66
CA GLN A 353 13.33 0.79 6.52
C GLN A 353 14.28 0.45 7.67
N THR A 354 14.54 -0.83 7.93
CA THR A 354 15.48 -1.28 8.98
C THR A 354 16.89 -1.54 8.43
N GLU A 355 17.87 -1.82 9.30
CA GLU A 355 19.22 -2.24 8.90
C GLU A 355 19.25 -3.56 8.10
N PHE A 356 18.16 -4.31 8.11
CA PHE A 356 18.02 -5.55 7.33
C PHE A 356 18.12 -5.32 5.81
N ARG A 357 17.87 -4.08 5.34
CA ARG A 357 18.01 -3.66 3.94
C ARG A 357 19.33 -4.04 3.26
N ASN A 358 20.42 -4.16 4.02
CA ASN A 358 21.73 -4.53 3.47
C ASN A 358 21.72 -5.94 2.82
N HIS A 359 20.84 -6.83 3.27
CA HIS A 359 20.69 -8.18 2.70
C HIS A 359 19.96 -8.18 1.34
N PHE A 360 19.31 -7.07 0.96
CA PHE A 360 18.63 -6.93 -0.33
C PHE A 360 19.57 -6.50 -1.46
N VAL A 361 20.79 -6.04 -1.15
CA VAL A 361 21.76 -5.56 -2.16
C VAL A 361 21.99 -6.57 -3.29
N PRO A 362 22.16 -7.89 -3.06
CA PRO A 362 22.40 -8.85 -4.14
C PRO A 362 21.20 -9.05 -5.09
N MET A 363 19.98 -8.78 -4.64
CA MET A 363 18.74 -8.96 -5.42
C MET A 363 18.04 -7.64 -5.76
N ILE A 364 18.73 -6.51 -5.55
CA ILE A 364 18.15 -5.17 -5.76
C ILE A 364 17.72 -4.93 -7.21
N GLU A 365 18.42 -5.53 -8.17
CA GLU A 365 18.09 -5.37 -9.58
C GLU A 365 16.71 -5.91 -9.95
N LYS A 366 16.24 -6.95 -9.25
CA LYS A 366 14.88 -7.46 -9.39
C LYS A 366 13.83 -6.49 -8.86
N LEU A 367 14.17 -5.72 -7.82
CA LEU A 367 13.28 -4.70 -7.24
C LEU A 367 13.17 -3.44 -8.11
N PHE A 368 14.08 -3.24 -9.06
CA PHE A 368 14.00 -2.16 -10.05
C PHE A 368 13.08 -2.48 -11.24
N ASP A 369 12.53 -3.70 -11.31
CA ASP A 369 11.53 -4.05 -12.30
C ASP A 369 10.12 -3.62 -11.83
N ASP A 370 9.49 -2.73 -12.60
CA ASP A 370 8.13 -2.23 -12.36
C ASP A 370 7.11 -3.37 -12.30
N ASP A 371 7.27 -4.40 -13.15
CA ASP A 371 6.35 -5.54 -13.18
C ASP A 371 6.46 -6.41 -11.93
N VAL A 372 7.65 -6.50 -11.34
CA VAL A 372 7.87 -7.24 -10.08
C VAL A 372 7.32 -6.43 -8.90
N LEU A 373 7.58 -5.12 -8.85
CA LEU A 373 7.22 -4.29 -7.72
C LEU A 373 5.72 -3.97 -7.68
N LEU A 374 5.15 -3.51 -8.81
CA LEU A 374 3.75 -3.12 -8.92
C LEU A 374 2.86 -4.27 -9.35
N GLY A 375 3.36 -5.15 -10.22
CA GLY A 375 2.56 -6.24 -10.80
C GLY A 375 1.83 -5.81 -12.05
N LYS A 376 1.24 -6.78 -12.74
CA LYS A 376 0.58 -6.59 -14.04
C LYS A 376 -0.86 -6.08 -13.95
N GLY A 377 -1.34 -5.73 -12.74
CA GLY A 377 -2.70 -5.27 -12.50
C GLY A 377 -2.83 -3.77 -12.68
N TRP A 378 -3.77 -3.31 -13.51
CA TRP A 378 -3.96 -1.89 -13.80
C TRP A 378 -4.32 -1.06 -12.55
N THR A 379 -5.30 -1.52 -11.77
CA THR A 379 -5.74 -0.84 -10.53
C THR A 379 -4.60 -0.69 -9.53
N THR A 380 -3.75 -1.71 -9.47
CA THR A 380 -2.56 -1.75 -8.62
C THR A 380 -1.51 -0.75 -9.09
N HIS A 381 -1.26 -0.73 -10.41
CA HIS A 381 -0.31 0.19 -11.04
C HIS A 381 -0.70 1.66 -10.81
N GLU A 382 -1.98 2.02 -10.95
CA GLU A 382 -2.39 3.42 -10.77
C GLU A 382 -2.34 3.87 -9.30
N ASN A 383 -2.78 3.02 -8.36
CA ASN A 383 -2.90 3.44 -6.96
C ASN A 383 -1.62 3.28 -6.14
N LEU A 384 -0.74 2.32 -6.48
CA LEU A 384 0.41 1.97 -5.65
C LEU A 384 1.73 2.59 -6.10
N ARG A 385 1.80 3.17 -7.31
CA ARG A 385 3.02 3.84 -7.82
C ARG A 385 3.67 4.82 -6.83
N PRO A 386 2.93 5.76 -6.20
CA PRO A 386 3.53 6.68 -5.22
C PRO A 386 4.17 5.97 -4.01
N LEU A 387 3.52 4.92 -3.48
CA LEU A 387 4.02 4.14 -2.35
C LEU A 387 5.24 3.29 -2.75
N ALA A 388 5.19 2.65 -3.91
CA ALA A 388 6.26 1.80 -4.42
C ALA A 388 7.53 2.62 -4.69
N TYR A 389 7.43 3.71 -5.46
CA TYR A 389 8.57 4.53 -5.82
C TYR A 389 9.16 5.29 -4.64
N SER A 390 8.35 5.74 -3.67
CA SER A 390 8.88 6.34 -2.44
C SER A 390 9.65 5.31 -1.60
N THR A 391 9.11 4.09 -1.44
CA THR A 391 9.80 3.01 -0.72
C THR A 391 11.11 2.62 -1.40
N LEU A 392 11.11 2.52 -2.72
CA LEU A 392 12.29 2.17 -3.50
C LEU A 392 13.34 3.28 -3.46
N ALA A 393 12.92 4.54 -3.50
CA ALA A 393 13.83 5.68 -3.40
C ALA A 393 14.49 5.76 -2.01
N ASP A 394 13.72 5.56 -0.96
CA ASP A 394 14.24 5.47 0.40
C ASP A 394 15.28 4.34 0.49
N LEU A 395 14.97 3.15 -0.04
CA LEU A 395 15.90 2.02 -0.06
C LEU A 395 17.22 2.37 -0.78
N VAL A 396 17.12 2.84 -2.03
CA VAL A 396 18.30 3.19 -2.86
C VAL A 396 19.11 4.28 -2.19
N HIS A 397 18.47 5.29 -1.58
CA HIS A 397 19.17 6.32 -0.85
C HIS A 397 20.04 5.73 0.27
N HIS A 398 19.49 4.83 1.09
CA HIS A 398 20.20 4.27 2.23
C HIS A 398 21.32 3.29 1.84
N ILE A 399 21.14 2.50 0.77
CA ILE A 399 22.12 1.49 0.35
C ILE A 399 23.10 1.99 -0.73
N ARG A 400 22.97 3.24 -1.20
CA ARG A 400 23.69 3.79 -2.37
C ARG A 400 25.18 3.45 -2.43
N GLN A 401 25.89 3.53 -1.30
CA GLN A 401 27.34 3.30 -1.22
C GLN A 401 27.74 1.84 -1.52
N GLN A 402 26.84 0.89 -1.27
CA GLN A 402 27.06 -0.55 -1.45
C GLN A 402 26.66 -1.03 -2.86
N LEU A 403 26.00 -0.19 -3.66
CA LEU A 403 25.53 -0.56 -4.99
C LEU A 403 26.68 -0.63 -6.01
N SER A 404 26.56 -1.58 -6.94
CA SER A 404 27.41 -1.67 -8.13
C SER A 404 27.04 -0.58 -9.15
N LEU A 405 27.95 -0.26 -10.08
CA LEU A 405 27.68 0.72 -11.13
C LEU A 405 26.53 0.29 -12.06
N GLN A 406 26.38 -1.02 -12.29
CA GLN A 406 25.27 -1.59 -13.05
C GLN A 406 23.92 -1.37 -12.35
N ALA A 407 23.85 -1.64 -11.04
CA ALA A 407 22.65 -1.39 -10.25
C ALA A 407 22.32 0.11 -10.18
N LEU A 408 23.32 0.98 -10.03
CA LEU A 408 23.14 2.43 -10.07
C LEU A 408 22.60 2.89 -11.43
N SER A 409 23.12 2.34 -12.53
CA SER A 409 22.61 2.65 -13.88
C SER A 409 21.13 2.30 -14.03
N LYS A 410 20.71 1.09 -13.62
CA LYS A 410 19.30 0.69 -13.64
C LYS A 410 18.43 1.60 -12.77
N ALA A 411 18.89 1.96 -11.58
CA ALA A 411 18.20 2.89 -10.70
C ALA A 411 18.02 4.26 -11.37
N VAL A 412 19.07 4.81 -12.00
CA VAL A 412 19.01 6.09 -12.70
C VAL A 412 17.95 6.06 -13.81
N HIS A 413 17.91 5.01 -14.64
CA HIS A 413 16.93 4.89 -15.71
C HIS A 413 15.49 4.78 -15.18
N LEU A 414 15.27 4.02 -14.11
CA LEU A 414 13.97 3.90 -13.47
C LEU A 414 13.46 5.24 -12.93
N PHE A 415 14.29 5.94 -12.13
CA PHE A 415 13.88 7.23 -11.58
C PHE A 415 13.83 8.34 -12.64
N ALA A 416 14.57 8.21 -13.75
CA ALA A 416 14.40 9.09 -14.91
C ALA A 416 13.02 8.92 -15.56
N LYS A 417 12.56 7.67 -15.76
CA LYS A 417 11.19 7.38 -16.22
C LYS A 417 10.16 8.05 -15.29
N ASN A 418 10.35 7.96 -13.98
CA ASN A 418 9.46 8.59 -12.99
C ASN A 418 9.46 10.12 -13.07
N ILE A 419 10.58 10.77 -13.39
CA ILE A 419 10.67 12.24 -13.53
C ILE A 419 9.88 12.74 -14.74
N HIS A 420 9.92 11.99 -15.84
CA HIS A 420 9.25 12.34 -17.09
C HIS A 420 7.80 11.84 -17.20
N ASP A 421 7.37 10.95 -16.29
CA ASP A 421 6.00 10.46 -16.25
C ASP A 421 5.03 11.52 -15.67
N GLU A 422 4.22 12.11 -16.54
CA GLU A 422 3.22 13.13 -16.19
C GLU A 422 2.00 12.57 -15.45
N SER A 423 1.79 11.26 -15.46
CA SER A 423 0.72 10.63 -14.69
C SER A 423 1.04 10.51 -13.20
N LEU A 424 2.30 10.71 -12.81
CA LEU A 424 2.73 10.74 -11.41
C LEU A 424 2.57 12.13 -10.78
N PRO A 425 2.30 12.23 -9.47
CA PRO A 425 2.30 13.49 -8.75
C PRO A 425 3.66 14.21 -8.81
N THR A 426 3.66 15.54 -8.89
CA THR A 426 4.86 16.39 -8.89
C THR A 426 5.77 16.16 -7.67
N SER A 427 5.20 15.75 -6.54
CA SER A 427 5.94 15.36 -5.33
C SER A 427 6.84 14.14 -5.56
N ILE A 428 6.37 13.13 -6.29
CA ILE A 428 7.13 11.92 -6.64
C ILE A 428 8.21 12.24 -7.68
N GLN A 429 7.89 13.10 -8.66
CA GLN A 429 8.89 13.59 -9.62
C GLN A 429 10.02 14.34 -8.91
N THR A 430 9.67 15.24 -7.97
CA THR A 430 10.65 16.00 -7.17
C THR A 430 11.49 15.08 -6.28
N MET A 431 10.88 14.09 -5.65
CA MET A 431 11.58 13.08 -4.85
C MET A 431 12.58 12.29 -5.71
N SER A 432 12.16 11.87 -6.92
CA SER A 432 13.02 11.16 -7.87
C SER A 432 14.21 12.02 -8.30
N CYS A 433 14.01 13.31 -8.56
CA CYS A 433 15.09 14.26 -8.83
C CYS A 433 16.07 14.38 -7.64
N LYS A 434 15.56 14.50 -6.41
CA LYS A 434 16.41 14.56 -5.19
C LYS A 434 17.24 13.28 -5.01
N LEU A 435 16.66 12.12 -5.30
CA LEU A 435 17.39 10.87 -5.26
C LEU A 435 18.52 10.85 -6.28
N LEU A 436 18.25 11.19 -7.55
CA LEU A 436 19.26 11.26 -8.59
C LEU A 436 20.40 12.21 -8.18
N LEU A 437 20.09 13.38 -7.63
CA LEU A 437 21.08 14.30 -7.06
C LEU A 437 21.99 13.61 -6.03
N ASN A 438 21.41 12.86 -5.08
CA ASN A 438 22.18 12.15 -4.05
C ASN A 438 23.02 10.98 -4.60
N LEU A 439 22.67 10.45 -5.77
CA LEU A 439 23.45 9.40 -6.44
C LEU A 439 24.68 9.94 -7.16
N VAL A 440 24.72 11.22 -7.52
CA VAL A 440 25.85 11.86 -8.22
C VAL A 440 27.16 11.65 -7.46
N ASP A 441 27.17 11.92 -6.15
CA ASP A 441 28.37 11.75 -5.32
C ASP A 441 28.82 10.28 -5.25
N CYS A 442 27.87 9.36 -5.22
CA CYS A 442 28.16 7.92 -5.21
C CYS A 442 28.79 7.47 -6.54
N ILE A 443 28.25 7.92 -7.67
CA ILE A 443 28.78 7.62 -9.00
C ILE A 443 30.18 8.24 -9.16
N ARG A 444 30.40 9.45 -8.61
CA ARG A 444 31.72 10.09 -8.60
C ARG A 444 32.77 9.22 -7.88
N VAL A 445 32.47 8.72 -6.68
CA VAL A 445 33.40 7.84 -5.96
C VAL A 445 33.70 6.57 -6.78
N LYS A 446 32.71 6.00 -7.46
CA LYS A 446 32.91 4.83 -8.33
C LYS A 446 33.67 5.15 -9.62
N SER A 447 33.73 6.42 -10.04
CA SER A 447 34.46 6.84 -11.23
C SER A 447 35.97 6.69 -11.12
N GLU A 448 36.51 6.55 -9.90
CA GLU A 448 37.93 6.23 -9.68
C GLU A 448 38.29 4.85 -10.22
N VAL A 449 37.34 3.90 -10.20
CA VAL A 449 37.51 2.53 -10.68
C VAL A 449 37.11 2.41 -12.15
N GLU A 450 35.92 2.89 -12.52
CA GLU A 450 35.36 2.79 -13.88
C GLU A 450 35.00 4.18 -14.45
N PRO A 451 36.00 4.99 -14.87
CA PRO A 451 35.78 6.40 -15.20
C PRO A 451 34.91 6.63 -16.43
N VAL A 452 34.97 5.76 -17.43
CA VAL A 452 34.22 5.90 -18.69
C VAL A 452 32.73 5.72 -18.45
N VAL A 453 32.35 4.59 -17.85
CA VAL A 453 30.94 4.24 -17.58
C VAL A 453 30.31 5.22 -16.58
N ALA A 454 31.06 5.64 -15.56
CA ALA A 454 30.58 6.63 -14.61
C ALA A 454 30.36 8.01 -15.26
N ARG A 455 31.25 8.44 -16.15
CA ARG A 455 31.07 9.68 -16.92
C ARG A 455 29.83 9.59 -17.82
N ASP A 456 29.68 8.52 -18.59
CA ASP A 456 28.54 8.33 -19.48
C ASP A 456 27.21 8.35 -18.71
N LEU A 457 27.19 7.76 -17.51
CA LEU A 457 26.02 7.80 -16.63
C LEU A 457 25.72 9.22 -16.12
N LEU A 458 26.73 9.98 -15.70
CA LEU A 458 26.57 11.38 -15.27
C LEU A 458 26.08 12.28 -16.42
N ILE A 459 26.59 12.10 -17.63
CA ILE A 459 26.14 12.84 -18.82
C ILE A 459 24.69 12.46 -19.17
N THR A 460 24.32 11.18 -19.04
CA THR A 460 22.93 10.73 -19.18
C THR A 460 22.02 11.41 -18.16
N MET A 461 22.43 11.52 -16.89
CA MET A 461 21.68 12.26 -15.86
C MET A 461 21.51 13.74 -16.19
N LEU A 462 22.56 14.39 -16.72
CA LEU A 462 22.49 15.77 -17.18
C LEU A 462 21.42 15.93 -18.28
N ARG A 463 21.42 15.01 -19.26
CA ARG A 463 20.42 14.98 -20.34
C ARG A 463 19.00 14.81 -19.80
N ILE A 464 18.78 13.92 -18.84
CA ILE A 464 17.48 13.70 -18.19
C ILE A 464 16.96 15.00 -17.58
N PHE A 465 17.79 15.72 -16.82
CA PHE A 465 17.40 17.00 -16.23
C PHE A 465 17.10 18.07 -17.29
N THR A 466 17.90 18.16 -18.35
CA THR A 466 17.65 19.08 -19.47
C THR A 466 16.31 18.82 -20.15
N ILE A 467 15.98 17.55 -20.44
CA ILE A 467 14.69 17.20 -21.04
C ILE A 467 13.54 17.58 -20.09
N LYS A 468 13.72 17.44 -18.77
CA LYS A 468 12.66 17.81 -17.81
C LYS A 468 12.43 19.32 -17.80
N PHE A 469 13.49 20.13 -17.86
CA PHE A 469 13.37 21.57 -18.05
C PHE A 469 12.59 21.90 -19.33
N GLN A 470 12.89 21.22 -20.44
CA GLN A 470 12.16 21.40 -21.69
C GLN A 470 10.67 21.08 -21.54
N THR A 471 10.30 19.97 -20.88
CA THR A 471 8.89 19.60 -20.64
C THR A 471 8.19 20.65 -19.78
N ILE A 472 8.84 21.13 -18.72
CA ILE A 472 8.29 22.19 -17.85
C ILE A 472 8.04 23.46 -18.67
N SER A 473 9.02 23.92 -19.46
CA SER A 473 8.92 25.17 -20.23
C SER A 473 7.91 25.09 -21.37
N LYS A 474 7.85 23.97 -22.11
CA LYS A 474 6.97 23.84 -23.29
C LYS A 474 5.52 23.50 -22.97
N VAL A 475 5.29 22.65 -21.96
CA VAL A 475 3.98 22.05 -21.71
C VAL A 475 3.34 22.65 -20.47
N GLN A 476 4.06 22.66 -19.35
CA GLN A 476 3.48 22.93 -18.02
C GLN A 476 3.39 24.43 -17.72
N LEU A 477 4.43 25.19 -18.10
CA LEU A 477 4.49 26.63 -17.87
C LEU A 477 3.37 27.39 -18.63
N PRO A 478 3.10 27.14 -19.93
CA PRO A 478 1.99 27.80 -20.62
C PRO A 478 0.63 27.49 -20.01
N GLN A 479 0.41 26.25 -19.55
CA GLN A 479 -0.83 25.85 -18.88
C GLN A 479 -1.00 26.52 -17.51
N LEU A 480 0.07 26.63 -16.73
CA LEU A 480 0.09 27.36 -15.45
C LEU A 480 -0.20 28.85 -15.67
N MET A 481 0.44 29.45 -16.66
CA MET A 481 0.22 30.85 -17.00
C MET A 481 -1.22 31.07 -17.46
N GLN A 482 -1.78 30.23 -18.34
CA GLN A 482 -3.16 30.32 -18.78
C GLN A 482 -4.16 30.23 -17.61
N LYS A 483 -3.97 29.29 -16.68
CA LYS A 483 -4.80 29.19 -15.47
C LYS A 483 -4.68 30.42 -14.58
N TRP A 484 -3.48 30.97 -14.44
CA TRP A 484 -3.25 32.18 -13.64
C TRP A 484 -3.86 33.43 -14.29
N TYR A 485 -3.80 33.55 -15.62
CA TYR A 485 -4.44 34.65 -16.37
C TYR A 485 -5.97 34.64 -16.25
N VAL A 486 -6.60 33.47 -16.15
CA VAL A 486 -8.05 33.35 -15.91
C VAL A 486 -8.42 33.80 -14.48
N PHE A 487 -7.58 33.53 -13.49
CA PHE A 487 -7.81 33.92 -12.09
C PHE A 487 -7.55 35.41 -11.80
N CYS A 488 -6.82 36.12 -12.67
CA CYS A 488 -6.47 37.52 -12.48
C CYS A 488 -6.68 38.37 -13.76
N PRO A 489 -7.94 38.69 -14.13
CA PRO A 489 -8.25 39.41 -15.38
C PRO A 489 -7.63 40.82 -15.45
N ALA A 490 -7.47 41.49 -14.31
CA ALA A 490 -6.94 42.85 -14.23
C ALA A 490 -5.45 42.95 -14.62
N LEU A 491 -4.68 41.87 -14.48
CA LEU A 491 -3.25 41.85 -14.83
C LEU A 491 -3.00 41.49 -16.30
N PHE A 492 -3.96 40.82 -16.96
CA PHE A 492 -3.93 40.51 -18.40
C PHE A 492 -3.87 41.80 -19.26
N ALA A 493 -4.61 42.84 -18.86
CA ALA A 493 -4.58 44.14 -19.55
C ALA A 493 -3.20 44.83 -19.47
N LEU A 494 -2.43 44.59 -18.41
CA LEU A 494 -1.13 45.23 -18.14
C LEU A 494 0.05 44.46 -18.77
N LEU A 495 -0.02 43.12 -18.84
CA LEU A 495 1.02 42.29 -19.48
C LEU A 495 0.84 42.09 -20.98
N SER A 496 -0.34 42.35 -21.54
CA SER A 496 -0.57 42.28 -23.00
C SER A 496 0.40 43.17 -23.79
N THR A 497 0.87 44.26 -23.20
CA THR A 497 1.86 45.18 -23.79
C THR A 497 3.29 44.62 -23.78
N SER A 498 3.59 43.63 -22.92
CA SER A 498 4.89 42.94 -22.87
C SER A 498 4.90 41.62 -23.64
N LEU A 499 3.74 41.03 -23.92
CA LEU A 499 3.58 39.78 -24.68
C LEU A 499 3.78 39.96 -26.20
N THR A 500 3.67 41.17 -26.73
CA THR A 500 4.03 41.48 -28.14
C THR A 500 5.51 41.17 -28.43
N MET A 501 6.40 41.27 -27.42
CA MET A 501 7.81 40.84 -27.52
C MET A 501 7.99 39.31 -27.49
N PHE A 502 7.06 38.56 -26.87
CA PHE A 502 7.13 37.11 -26.78
C PHE A 502 6.74 36.41 -28.10
N SER A 503 5.81 37.00 -28.85
CA SER A 503 5.42 36.53 -30.20
C SER A 503 6.47 36.89 -31.27
N LEU A 504 7.13 38.05 -31.16
CA LEU A 504 8.15 38.50 -32.11
C LEU A 504 9.45 37.69 -32.05
N ARG A 505 9.81 37.10 -30.89
CA ARG A 505 11.02 36.27 -30.78
C ARG A 505 10.91 34.91 -31.51
N ARG A 506 9.71 34.46 -31.87
CA ARG A 506 9.49 33.20 -32.62
C ARG A 506 9.74 33.30 -34.13
N LYS A 507 9.96 34.49 -34.70
CA LYS A 507 9.99 34.70 -36.17
C LYS A 507 11.32 35.14 -36.79
N ALA A 508 12.43 35.15 -36.04
CA ALA A 508 13.74 35.47 -36.64
C ALA A 508 14.49 34.20 -37.07
N LYS A 509 14.29 33.78 -38.32
CA LYS A 509 15.25 32.91 -39.05
C LYS A 509 16.27 33.81 -39.76
N PRO A 510 17.56 33.46 -39.87
CA PRO A 510 18.52 34.24 -40.65
C PRO A 510 18.24 34.04 -42.14
N SER A 511 18.31 35.14 -42.89
CA SER A 511 18.15 35.19 -44.35
C SER A 511 19.42 34.71 -45.07
N GLU A 512 19.30 33.71 -45.95
CA GLU A 512 20.28 33.42 -47.00
C GLU A 512 19.69 33.69 -48.39
N MET A 513 20.54 34.24 -49.25
CA MET A 513 20.32 34.63 -50.63
C MET A 513 20.65 33.45 -51.55
N GLY A 514 19.88 33.28 -52.65
CA GLY A 514 20.33 32.58 -53.86
C GLY A 514 19.85 31.12 -54.02
N GLY A 515 19.06 30.88 -55.08
CA GLY A 515 18.47 29.57 -55.40
C GLY A 515 19.31 28.69 -56.33
N GLY A 516 18.87 27.43 -56.49
CA GLY A 516 19.35 26.50 -57.53
C GLY A 516 19.05 25.00 -57.26
N THR A 517 17.93 24.53 -57.82
CA THR A 517 17.64 23.19 -58.44
C THR A 517 18.27 21.84 -57.98
N LEU A 518 17.37 20.84 -57.84
CA LEU A 518 17.40 19.35 -57.66
C LEU A 518 18.30 18.53 -58.63
N PRO A 519 18.41 17.15 -58.59
CA PRO A 519 17.98 16.07 -57.63
C PRO A 519 19.03 14.93 -57.36
N GLY A 520 18.78 14.00 -56.40
CA GLY A 520 19.39 12.64 -56.41
C GLY A 520 19.58 11.87 -55.08
N GLN A 521 18.59 11.03 -54.73
CA GLN A 521 18.52 9.79 -53.89
C GLN A 521 19.63 9.32 -52.91
N GLY A 522 19.20 8.83 -51.71
CA GLY A 522 19.88 7.77 -50.94
C GLY A 522 19.67 7.70 -49.40
N ASP A 523 18.53 7.17 -48.94
CA ASP A 523 18.22 6.36 -47.73
C ASP A 523 18.59 6.68 -46.24
N THR A 524 17.50 6.69 -45.44
CA THR A 524 17.27 6.18 -44.04
C THR A 524 18.07 6.69 -42.83
N THR A 525 17.37 7.34 -41.87
CA THR A 525 17.02 6.82 -40.52
C THR A 525 16.37 7.88 -39.60
N ALA A 526 15.28 7.47 -38.91
CA ALA A 526 14.85 7.90 -37.57
C ALA A 526 14.60 9.40 -37.25
N ARG A 527 13.73 10.08 -38.02
CA ARG A 527 13.06 11.32 -37.58
C ARG A 527 11.62 11.38 -38.11
N ASP A 528 10.71 10.66 -37.46
CA ASP A 528 9.28 10.91 -37.61
C ASP A 528 8.53 10.30 -36.42
N LEU A 529 8.37 11.08 -35.35
CA LEU A 529 7.39 10.81 -34.28
C LEU A 529 6.96 12.08 -33.49
N LEU A 530 7.28 13.29 -34.00
CA LEU A 530 6.91 14.56 -33.34
C LEU A 530 6.34 15.63 -34.31
N GLY A 531 5.82 15.19 -35.46
CA GLY A 531 5.24 16.08 -36.48
C GLY A 531 3.76 15.79 -36.69
N GLY A 532 2.90 16.30 -35.82
CA GLY A 532 1.46 16.18 -36.01
C GLY A 532 0.71 16.98 -34.97
N CYS A 533 0.60 18.30 -35.18
CA CYS A 533 -0.47 19.20 -34.71
C CYS A 533 -0.04 20.65 -34.95
N THR A 534 -0.22 21.16 -36.16
CA THR A 534 -0.38 22.59 -36.37
C THR A 534 -1.52 22.88 -37.35
N ALA A 535 -2.48 23.63 -36.82
CA ALA A 535 -3.50 24.45 -37.47
C ALA A 535 -4.70 23.76 -38.12
N THR A 536 -5.83 23.79 -37.41
CA THR A 536 -7.09 24.38 -37.91
C THR A 536 -7.95 24.88 -36.75
N ASP A 537 -8.39 26.14 -36.90
CA ASP A 537 -9.52 26.87 -36.34
C ASP A 537 -10.18 26.51 -35.00
N GLY A 538 -10.58 27.59 -34.32
CA GLY A 538 -11.13 27.58 -32.98
C GLY A 538 -12.38 26.72 -32.82
N THR A 539 -12.29 25.75 -31.92
CA THR A 539 -13.39 25.33 -31.05
C THR A 539 -12.78 24.83 -29.75
N VAL A 540 -13.28 25.37 -28.65
CA VAL A 540 -13.05 24.86 -27.30
C VAL A 540 -13.85 23.56 -27.18
N ASP A 541 -13.19 22.48 -26.75
CA ASP A 541 -13.71 21.30 -26.02
C ASP A 541 -13.25 19.94 -26.56
N GLY A 542 -12.98 18.98 -25.65
CA GLY A 542 -13.19 17.57 -25.98
C GLY A 542 -12.42 16.48 -25.21
N SER A 543 -11.29 16.76 -24.56
CA SER A 543 -10.48 15.69 -23.92
C SER A 543 -10.65 15.57 -22.40
N GLY A 544 -11.00 16.66 -21.71
CA GLY A 544 -11.17 16.66 -20.24
C GLY A 544 -12.51 16.12 -19.74
N GLN A 545 -13.57 16.14 -20.56
CA GLN A 545 -14.92 15.73 -20.14
C GLN A 545 -15.22 14.23 -20.28
N LYS A 546 -14.40 13.47 -21.03
CA LYS A 546 -14.62 12.02 -21.17
C LYS A 546 -14.11 11.20 -19.96
N ALA A 547 -13.19 11.76 -19.16
CA ALA A 547 -12.70 11.09 -17.95
C ALA A 547 -13.64 11.28 -16.73
N THR A 548 -14.44 12.35 -16.72
CA THR A 548 -15.33 12.69 -15.60
C THR A 548 -16.63 11.88 -15.56
N SER A 549 -16.98 11.14 -16.62
CA SER A 549 -18.19 10.30 -16.61
C SER A 549 -18.06 9.02 -15.78
N ILE A 550 -16.84 8.63 -15.39
CA ILE A 550 -16.54 7.44 -14.56
C ILE A 550 -16.11 7.83 -13.12
N GLY A 551 -16.18 9.12 -12.76
CA GLY A 551 -15.85 9.57 -11.40
C GLY A 551 -14.35 9.55 -11.06
N LEU A 552 -13.46 9.43 -12.05
CA LEU A 552 -12.03 9.65 -11.86
C LEU A 552 -11.79 11.16 -11.61
N PRO A 553 -11.06 11.56 -10.56
CA PRO A 553 -10.73 12.96 -10.34
C PRO A 553 -9.90 13.47 -11.51
N VAL A 554 -10.22 14.67 -12.01
CA VAL A 554 -9.38 15.37 -12.99
C VAL A 554 -8.00 15.56 -12.37
N PRO A 555 -6.89 15.15 -13.01
CA PRO A 555 -5.56 15.42 -12.47
C PRO A 555 -5.28 16.92 -12.55
N THR A 556 -5.67 17.67 -11.53
CA THR A 556 -5.26 19.08 -11.35
C THR A 556 -3.94 19.12 -10.59
N THR A 557 -2.87 18.60 -11.22
CA THR A 557 -1.49 18.55 -10.67
C THR A 557 -0.67 19.83 -10.90
N LEU A 558 -1.31 20.92 -11.32
CA LEU A 558 -0.63 22.16 -11.66
C LEU A 558 -0.57 23.11 -10.45
N ASN A 559 0.38 22.84 -9.55
CA ASN A 559 0.67 23.67 -8.37
C ASN A 559 1.99 24.45 -8.57
N VAL A 560 1.92 25.78 -8.65
CA VAL A 560 3.08 26.66 -8.86
C VAL A 560 4.17 26.44 -7.80
N SER A 561 3.79 26.23 -6.54
CA SER A 561 4.75 26.02 -5.43
C SER A 561 5.55 24.72 -5.60
N GLU A 562 4.88 23.64 -6.02
CA GLU A 562 5.53 22.34 -6.26
C GLU A 562 6.49 22.41 -7.46
N TYR A 563 6.10 23.09 -8.53
CA TYR A 563 6.98 23.28 -9.70
C TYR A 563 8.18 24.18 -9.42
N ARG A 564 8.04 25.21 -8.57
CA ARG A 564 9.19 25.98 -8.07
C ARG A 564 10.17 25.09 -7.30
N SER A 565 9.65 24.25 -6.39
CA SER A 565 10.48 23.29 -5.65
C SER A 565 11.18 22.28 -6.58
N LEU A 566 10.49 21.81 -7.61
CA LEU A 566 11.03 20.92 -8.64
C LEU A 566 12.16 21.60 -9.42
N ILE A 567 11.95 22.83 -9.91
CA ILE A 567 12.96 23.61 -10.64
C ILE A 567 14.19 23.87 -9.76
N LYS A 568 14.00 24.29 -8.50
CA LYS A 568 15.11 24.44 -7.54
C LYS A 568 15.90 23.15 -7.40
N THR A 569 15.22 22.01 -7.26
CA THR A 569 15.86 20.68 -7.16
C THR A 569 16.63 20.33 -8.43
N LEU A 570 16.07 20.58 -9.62
CA LEU A 570 16.73 20.32 -10.90
C LEU A 570 17.99 21.17 -11.08
N VAL A 571 17.96 22.46 -10.72
CA VAL A 571 19.14 23.33 -10.77
C VAL A 571 20.26 22.80 -9.85
N CYS A 572 19.91 22.38 -8.63
CA CYS A 572 20.87 21.72 -7.74
C CYS A 572 21.43 20.41 -8.32
N GLY A 573 20.56 19.59 -8.94
CA GLY A 573 20.92 18.36 -9.65
C GLY A 573 21.95 18.61 -10.75
N VAL A 574 21.66 19.55 -11.63
CA VAL A 574 22.55 19.96 -12.72
C VAL A 574 23.88 20.46 -12.16
N LYS A 575 23.88 21.35 -11.17
CA LYS A 575 25.10 21.84 -10.52
C LYS A 575 25.96 20.73 -9.95
N ALA A 576 25.35 19.75 -9.28
CA ALA A 576 26.09 18.63 -8.73
C ALA A 576 26.71 17.78 -9.83
N VAL A 577 25.98 17.49 -10.91
CA VAL A 577 26.50 16.69 -12.03
C VAL A 577 27.66 17.41 -12.73
N THR A 578 27.52 18.70 -13.03
CA THR A 578 28.55 19.46 -13.76
C THR A 578 29.83 19.63 -12.95
N TRP A 579 29.71 19.87 -11.64
CA TRP A 579 30.85 19.99 -10.73
C TRP A 579 31.59 18.65 -10.59
N ASN A 580 30.84 17.56 -10.38
CA ASN A 580 31.38 16.23 -10.11
C ASN A 580 31.75 15.41 -11.36
N CYS A 581 31.45 15.88 -12.57
CA CYS A 581 31.82 15.18 -13.80
C CYS A 581 33.36 15.16 -13.97
N PRO A 582 34.01 13.97 -14.00
CA PRO A 582 35.46 13.85 -14.18
C PRO A 582 35.86 14.24 -15.61
N SER A 583 37.05 14.80 -15.82
CA SER A 583 37.57 15.07 -17.16
C SER A 583 37.75 13.76 -17.96
N PRO A 584 37.59 13.77 -19.30
CA PRO A 584 37.95 12.61 -20.09
C PRO A 584 39.46 12.39 -19.91
N LYS A 585 39.91 11.16 -19.72
CA LYS A 585 41.34 10.85 -19.80
C LYS A 585 41.78 11.13 -21.24
N SER A 586 42.37 12.29 -21.51
CA SER A 586 43.10 12.53 -22.75
C SER A 586 44.40 11.75 -22.71
N VAL A 587 44.70 11.05 -23.80
CA VAL A 587 46.07 10.72 -24.18
C VAL A 587 46.83 12.06 -24.25
N ASN A 588 47.94 12.16 -23.54
CA ASN A 588 48.81 13.34 -23.33
C ASN A 588 48.48 14.19 -22.08
N ALA A 589 49.16 13.86 -20.98
CA ALA A 589 49.10 14.56 -19.70
C ALA A 589 49.90 15.88 -19.65
N ASN A 590 50.48 16.35 -20.76
CA ASN A 590 51.52 17.40 -20.74
C ASN A 590 51.19 18.75 -21.41
N GLU A 591 49.97 18.99 -21.92
CA GLU A 591 49.69 20.24 -22.67
C GLU A 591 48.61 21.18 -22.08
N TYR A 592 47.94 20.82 -20.99
CA TYR A 592 46.90 21.69 -20.42
C TYR A 592 46.98 21.78 -18.89
N THR A 593 47.71 22.79 -18.40
CA THR A 593 47.77 23.19 -16.99
C THR A 593 46.68 24.21 -16.64
N GLY A 594 45.42 23.88 -16.96
CA GLY A 594 44.23 24.66 -16.60
C GLY A 594 43.05 23.74 -16.29
N PRO A 595 41.98 24.20 -15.62
CA PRO A 595 40.81 23.38 -15.30
C PRO A 595 39.90 23.23 -16.53
N THR A 596 40.46 22.94 -17.70
CA THR A 596 39.71 22.78 -18.94
C THR A 596 39.16 21.36 -19.01
N LYS A 597 37.91 21.17 -18.58
CA LYS A 597 37.16 19.94 -18.84
C LYS A 597 36.92 19.85 -20.36
N ILE A 598 37.50 18.84 -21.01
CA ILE A 598 37.22 18.56 -22.43
C ILE A 598 35.84 17.90 -22.51
N PHE A 599 34.97 18.41 -23.38
CA PHE A 599 33.63 17.87 -23.62
C PHE A 599 33.51 17.42 -25.07
N ASN A 600 32.80 16.31 -25.28
CA ASN A 600 32.48 15.83 -26.61
C ASN A 600 31.45 16.77 -27.28
N PRO A 601 31.41 16.86 -28.63
CA PRO A 601 30.42 17.69 -29.32
C PRO A 601 28.96 17.39 -28.93
N SER A 602 28.65 16.11 -28.69
CA SER A 602 27.34 15.66 -28.22
C SER A 602 27.00 16.12 -26.80
N GLU A 603 27.99 16.33 -25.94
CA GLU A 603 27.84 16.85 -24.58
C GLU A 603 27.59 18.36 -24.60
N ILE A 604 28.29 19.09 -25.47
CA ILE A 604 28.12 20.55 -25.63
C ILE A 604 26.68 20.88 -26.06
N LEU A 605 26.08 20.09 -26.95
CA LEU A 605 24.68 20.27 -27.34
C LEU A 605 23.72 20.16 -26.13
N ILE A 606 23.99 19.25 -25.19
CA ILE A 606 23.18 19.12 -23.96
C ILE A 606 23.29 20.39 -23.10
N PHE A 607 24.47 21.01 -23.02
CA PHE A 607 24.67 22.26 -22.30
C PHE A 607 23.97 23.46 -22.96
N ILE A 608 23.96 23.54 -24.29
CA ILE A 608 23.22 24.57 -25.03
C ILE A 608 21.72 24.44 -24.76
N ASP A 609 21.18 23.22 -24.90
CA ASP A 609 19.78 22.94 -24.62
C ASP A 609 19.43 23.23 -23.16
N LEU A 610 20.30 22.82 -22.22
CA LEU A 610 20.15 23.10 -20.80
C LEU A 610 20.04 24.61 -20.54
N PHE A 611 20.94 25.41 -21.11
CA PHE A 611 20.93 26.85 -20.90
C PHE A 611 19.64 27.48 -21.42
N HIS A 612 19.21 27.09 -22.62
CA HIS A 612 17.99 27.59 -23.22
C HIS A 612 16.74 27.23 -22.40
N TRP A 613 16.54 25.94 -22.10
CA TRP A 613 15.33 25.47 -21.43
C TRP A 613 15.26 25.84 -19.96
N ALA A 614 16.40 25.86 -19.25
CA ALA A 614 16.43 26.23 -17.84
C ALA A 614 16.09 27.72 -17.65
N LEU A 615 16.57 28.61 -18.52
CA LEU A 615 16.19 30.03 -18.47
C LEU A 615 14.69 30.24 -18.69
N GLU A 616 14.10 29.54 -19.65
CA GLU A 616 12.64 29.59 -19.87
C GLU A 616 11.87 29.01 -18.67
N ALA A 617 12.37 27.95 -18.02
CA ALA A 617 11.69 27.35 -16.87
C ALA A 617 11.68 28.28 -15.65
N LEU A 618 12.70 29.12 -15.49
CA LEU A 618 12.80 30.09 -14.39
C LEU A 618 11.75 31.19 -14.46
N ASP A 619 11.09 31.39 -15.61
CA ASP A 619 9.97 32.32 -15.73
C ASP A 619 8.79 31.96 -14.81
N ILE A 620 8.73 30.73 -14.28
CA ILE A 620 7.74 30.37 -13.25
C ILE A 620 7.79 31.27 -12.00
N TYR A 621 8.95 31.84 -11.68
CA TYR A 621 9.14 32.71 -10.52
C TYR A 621 8.49 34.09 -10.74
N THR A 622 8.17 34.45 -11.99
CA THR A 622 7.39 35.66 -12.31
C THR A 622 5.91 35.54 -11.92
N ILE A 623 5.39 34.31 -11.74
CA ILE A 623 4.01 34.05 -11.35
C ILE A 623 3.87 34.24 -9.83
N ASN A 624 3.46 35.43 -9.37
CA ASN A 624 3.22 35.65 -7.95
C ASN A 624 1.99 34.87 -7.46
N ILE A 625 2.21 33.96 -6.50
CA ILE A 625 1.13 33.30 -5.75
C ILE A 625 0.66 34.31 -4.69
N PRO A 626 -0.61 34.76 -4.67
CA PRO A 626 -1.11 35.56 -3.56
C PRO A 626 -1.04 34.71 -2.29
N GLY A 627 -0.07 35.00 -1.42
CA GLY A 627 -0.01 34.39 -0.10
C GLY A 627 -1.26 34.75 0.71
N ALA A 628 -1.67 33.84 1.59
CA ALA A 628 -2.78 33.94 2.52
C ALA A 628 -2.71 35.16 3.45
N VAL A 629 -3.03 36.34 2.92
CA VAL A 629 -3.37 37.55 3.68
C VAL A 629 -4.75 38.00 3.20
N MET A 630 -5.75 37.17 3.45
CA MET A 630 -7.14 37.64 3.53
C MET A 630 -7.29 38.36 4.87
N GLY A 631 -6.99 39.65 4.86
CA GLY A 631 -7.13 40.51 6.02
C GLY A 631 -6.85 41.96 5.64
N VAL A 632 -7.94 42.71 5.47
CA VAL A 632 -8.03 44.16 5.30
C VAL A 632 -7.78 44.68 3.87
N GLY A 633 -8.89 45.09 3.25
CA GLY A 633 -8.89 45.82 1.99
C GLY A 633 -8.13 47.13 2.12
N GLN A 634 -7.11 47.30 1.30
CA GLN A 634 -6.64 48.62 0.88
C GLN A 634 -6.36 48.59 -0.62
N SER A 635 -7.12 49.42 -1.32
CA SER A 635 -6.89 49.80 -2.71
C SER A 635 -5.52 50.46 -2.86
N ILE A 636 -4.59 49.81 -3.56
CA ILE A 636 -3.33 50.43 -3.95
C ILE A 636 -3.57 51.24 -5.24
N PRO A 637 -3.19 52.53 -5.33
CA PRO A 637 -3.42 53.33 -6.52
C PRO A 637 -2.50 52.91 -7.67
N VAL A 638 -3.06 52.94 -8.87
CA VAL A 638 -2.37 52.72 -10.15
C VAL A 638 -1.47 53.92 -10.45
N GLN A 639 -0.14 53.73 -10.44
CA GLN A 639 0.77 54.66 -11.11
C GLN A 639 1.93 53.93 -11.79
N LYS A 640 2.19 54.36 -13.03
CA LYS A 640 3.15 53.83 -14.01
C LYS A 640 4.55 53.55 -13.40
N GLN A 641 4.88 52.29 -13.18
CA GLN A 641 6.27 51.81 -13.14
C GLN A 641 6.36 50.49 -13.90
N THR A 642 6.75 50.58 -15.16
CA THR A 642 7.40 49.47 -15.85
C THR A 642 8.85 49.43 -15.36
N LEU A 643 9.33 48.22 -15.02
CA LEU A 643 10.73 47.80 -14.73
C LEU A 643 11.06 47.54 -13.25
N GLN A 644 11.30 46.25 -12.99
CA GLN A 644 11.85 45.62 -11.80
C GLN A 644 10.96 45.62 -10.56
N MET A 645 9.98 44.71 -10.54
CA MET A 645 9.58 44.13 -9.26
C MET A 645 10.81 43.46 -8.63
N PRO A 646 11.11 43.66 -7.33
CA PRO A 646 12.26 43.03 -6.70
C PRO A 646 12.12 41.51 -6.83
N ARG A 647 13.11 40.88 -7.46
CA ARG A 647 13.18 39.42 -7.58
C ARG A 647 12.96 38.78 -6.23
N THR A 648 12.15 37.74 -6.18
CA THR A 648 11.91 37.04 -4.92
C THR A 648 13.24 36.49 -4.40
N LYS A 649 13.42 36.44 -3.07
CA LYS A 649 14.64 35.90 -2.44
C LYS A 649 14.97 34.50 -2.96
N GLU A 650 13.92 33.71 -3.20
CA GLU A 650 14.01 32.36 -3.75
C GLU A 650 14.51 32.35 -5.21
N GLU A 651 13.97 33.22 -6.08
CA GLU A 651 14.44 33.36 -7.47
C GLU A 651 15.92 33.74 -7.54
N LYS A 652 16.35 34.66 -6.69
CA LYS A 652 17.76 35.10 -6.63
C LYS A 652 18.69 33.93 -6.26
N GLU A 653 18.32 33.13 -5.27
CA GLU A 653 19.10 31.95 -4.84
C GLU A 653 19.23 30.91 -5.97
N VAL A 654 18.15 30.65 -6.71
CA VAL A 654 18.19 29.69 -7.83
C VAL A 654 19.03 30.21 -8.99
N LEU A 655 18.95 31.51 -9.30
CA LEU A 655 19.79 32.16 -10.32
C LEU A 655 21.27 32.15 -9.95
N GLU A 656 21.62 32.36 -8.68
CA GLU A 656 23.01 32.24 -8.21
C GLU A 656 23.54 30.81 -8.38
N HIS A 657 22.73 29.81 -8.03
CA HIS A 657 23.09 28.41 -8.26
C HIS A 657 23.30 28.11 -9.74
N PHE A 658 22.40 28.60 -10.61
CA PHE A 658 22.49 28.38 -12.06
C PHE A 658 23.67 29.13 -12.69
N SER A 659 23.96 30.35 -12.25
CA SER A 659 25.16 31.10 -12.64
C SER A 659 26.43 30.29 -12.37
N GLY A 660 26.51 29.63 -11.22
CA GLY A 660 27.63 28.77 -10.85
C GLY A 660 27.72 27.45 -11.63
N VAL A 661 26.72 27.09 -12.44
CA VAL A 661 26.80 25.95 -13.39
C VAL A 661 27.50 26.36 -14.68
N VAL A 662 27.30 27.61 -15.10
CA VAL A 662 27.81 28.17 -16.37
C VAL A 662 29.21 28.76 -16.20
N SER A 663 29.55 29.18 -14.98
CA SER A 663 30.90 29.60 -14.59
C SER A 663 31.80 28.39 -14.40
#